data_AF-A0A7J8BSM6-F1
#
_entry.id   AF-A0A7J8BSM6-F1
#
_cell.length_a   1.000
_cell.length_b   1.000
_cell.length_c   1.000
_cell.angle_alpha   90.00
_cell.angle_beta   90.00
_cell.angle_gamma   90.00
#
_symmetry.space_group_name_H-M   'P 1'
#
loop_
_entity.id
_entity.type
_entity.pdbx_description
1 polymer ?
#
loop_
_entity_poly.entity_id
_entity_poly.type
_entity_poly.pdbx_seq_one_letter_code
_entity_poly.pdbx_strand_id
1 'polypeptide(L)'
;MASEDNNVLSPPPTGDDGGGEGKGEETSVEEGALSLKPGLPIRGIRMKFAVLTGLVEVGEVSNRDIVETVFNLLVGGQFDLEMNFIIQEGESIICMVDLLEKCDITCQAEVWSMFTAILKKSIRNLQVCTEVGLVEKVLGKIEKVDNMIADLLVDMLGVLASYNLTVRELKLFFSKLQGDKGQWPPHAGKLLSVLKHVPQKYGPDAFFNFPGKSAAAIALPPIAKWPYQNGFTFHTWLRMDPVNNINVDKDKPYLYCFRTSKGLGYSAHFVGGCLIITSIKSKGKGFQHCVKFDFKPQKWYMVTIVHIYNRWKNSELRCYVNGELASYGEITWFVNTSDTFDKCFLGSSETADANRVFCGQMTAVYLFSEALNAAQIFAIYQLGLGYKGTFKFKAESDLFLAEHHKLLLYDGKLSSAIAFTYNPRATDAQLCLESSPKDNPSIFVHSPHALMLQDVKAVLTHSIQSAMHSIGGVQVLFPLFAQLDYRQYLSDEVDLTICSTLLAFIMELLKNSIAMQEQMLACKGFLVIGYSLEKSSKSHVSKTVLELCLAFSKYLSNLQNGMPLLKHLCDHILLNPALWIHTPAKVQLTLYTYLSTEFIGTVNIYNAIRRVGTVLLIMHTLKYYYWAVNPQDRSGITPKGLDGPRPNQKEILSLRAFLLMFIKQLVMRDSGVKEDELQAILNYLLTMHEDDNLLDVLQLLVALMSEHPTSMIPAFDQRNGLRVIYKLMASTSEGIRVQALKAMGYFLKHLAPKRKAEIMLGHGLFSLLAERLMLQTNLITMTTYNVLFEILIEQICTQVIHKQHPDPDSSVKIQNPRMYLIYF
;
A
#
# COMPACT_ATOMS: atom_id res chain seq x y z
N MET A 1 -76.20 -20.94 -6.03
CA MET A 1 -77.24 -20.21 -5.29
C MET A 1 -76.65 -18.83 -5.03
N ALA A 2 -76.85 -17.86 -5.94
CA ALA A 2 -77.97 -16.89 -5.92
C ALA A 2 -77.92 -16.07 -4.60
N SER A 3 -77.85 -14.74 -4.56
CA SER A 3 -78.43 -13.73 -5.47
C SER A 3 -78.02 -12.30 -5.06
N GLU A 4 -78.09 -11.37 -6.04
CA GLU A 4 -78.57 -9.96 -5.99
C GLU A 4 -77.78 -8.90 -5.18
N ASP A 5 -77.19 -7.86 -5.79
CA ASP A 5 -77.71 -6.69 -6.55
C ASP A 5 -78.42 -5.60 -5.72
N ASN A 6 -77.89 -4.37 -5.79
CA ASN A 6 -78.69 -3.15 -5.93
C ASN A 6 -77.85 -1.94 -6.41
N ASN A 7 -78.15 -1.51 -7.65
CA ASN A 7 -77.76 -0.26 -8.30
C ASN A 7 -78.72 0.88 -7.92
N VAL A 8 -78.24 2.13 -7.88
CA VAL A 8 -79.01 3.31 -8.35
C VAL A 8 -78.07 4.36 -8.98
N LEU A 9 -78.49 4.87 -10.14
CA LEU A 9 -77.86 5.80 -11.10
C LEU A 9 -78.26 7.29 -10.89
N SER A 10 -77.53 8.18 -11.60
CA SER A 10 -77.98 9.38 -12.39
C SER A 10 -77.27 10.72 -12.00
N PRO A 11 -77.27 11.78 -12.85
CA PRO A 11 -76.48 11.99 -14.08
C PRO A 11 -75.72 13.37 -14.07
N PRO A 12 -74.97 13.76 -15.13
CA PRO A 12 -74.24 15.05 -15.20
C PRO A 12 -74.99 16.12 -16.03
N PRO A 13 -74.65 17.42 -15.90
CA PRO A 13 -75.13 18.45 -16.79
C PRO A 13 -74.10 18.90 -17.85
N THR A 14 -74.67 19.48 -18.89
CA THR A 14 -74.23 19.90 -20.23
C THR A 14 -73.45 21.23 -20.30
N GLY A 15 -72.50 21.31 -21.25
CA GLY A 15 -72.58 22.12 -22.51
C GLY A 15 -72.34 23.65 -22.53
N ASP A 16 -71.62 24.06 -23.59
CA ASP A 16 -71.41 25.39 -24.24
C ASP A 16 -70.41 26.38 -23.60
N ASP A 17 -69.52 27.10 -24.31
CA ASP A 17 -69.55 27.64 -25.69
C ASP A 17 -68.13 28.07 -26.19
N GLY A 18 -67.90 28.06 -27.52
CA GLY A 18 -67.32 29.21 -28.26
C GLY A 18 -65.86 29.28 -28.78
N GLY A 19 -65.68 29.03 -30.10
CA GLY A 19 -64.78 29.75 -31.07
C GLY A 19 -63.26 29.48 -31.04
N GLY A 20 -62.47 29.43 -32.13
CA GLY A 20 -62.65 29.67 -33.56
C GLY A 20 -61.25 29.85 -34.22
N GLU A 21 -61.06 29.21 -35.38
CA GLU A 21 -60.09 29.47 -36.48
C GLU A 21 -58.55 29.37 -36.32
N GLY A 22 -57.95 28.67 -37.29
CA GLY A 22 -56.52 28.72 -37.60
C GLY A 22 -55.99 27.49 -38.36
N LYS A 23 -56.32 27.33 -39.65
CA LYS A 23 -55.67 26.37 -40.56
C LYS A 23 -54.29 26.90 -40.98
N GLY A 24 -53.26 26.08 -40.83
CA GLY A 24 -51.97 26.20 -41.51
C GLY A 24 -51.42 24.79 -41.73
N GLU A 25 -51.26 24.41 -43.00
CA GLU A 25 -50.63 23.16 -43.43
C GLU A 25 -49.14 23.16 -43.09
N GLU A 26 -48.62 22.04 -42.59
CA GLU A 26 -47.28 21.58 -42.98
C GLU A 26 -47.19 20.06 -42.75
N THR A 27 -46.92 19.35 -43.84
CA THR A 27 -46.64 17.92 -43.92
C THR A 27 -45.26 17.59 -43.36
N SER A 28 -45.18 16.64 -42.43
CA SER A 28 -44.02 15.76 -42.31
C SER A 28 -44.43 14.38 -41.82
N VAL A 29 -43.87 13.38 -42.49
CA VAL A 29 -44.08 11.94 -42.33
C VAL A 29 -43.36 11.48 -41.06
N GLU A 30 -44.07 10.86 -40.12
CA GLU A 30 -43.45 10.06 -39.06
C GLU A 30 -44.22 8.75 -38.81
N GLU A 31 -43.42 7.70 -38.71
CA GLU A 31 -43.76 6.29 -38.67
C GLU A 31 -44.53 5.91 -37.40
N GLY A 32 -45.46 4.97 -37.55
CA GLY A 32 -46.41 4.57 -36.51
C GLY A 32 -45.75 3.93 -35.29
N ALA A 33 -45.81 4.63 -34.15
CA ALA A 33 -45.67 4.02 -32.84
C ALA A 33 -46.99 3.32 -32.46
N LEU A 34 -46.97 1.99 -32.42
CA LEU A 34 -48.06 1.17 -31.88
C LEU A 34 -48.19 1.41 -30.37
N SER A 35 -49.24 2.12 -29.98
CA SER A 35 -49.69 2.32 -28.61
C SER A 35 -50.13 0.99 -27.98
N LEU A 36 -49.37 0.50 -26.99
CA LEU A 36 -49.78 -0.59 -26.09
C LEU A 36 -50.80 -0.05 -25.06
N LYS A 37 -52.00 -0.66 -25.05
CA LYS A 37 -53.06 -0.41 -24.06
C LYS A 37 -52.57 -0.65 -22.62
N PRO A 38 -53.13 0.04 -21.60
CA PRO A 38 -52.65 -0.05 -20.22
C PRO A 38 -53.05 -1.38 -19.58
N GLY A 39 -52.07 -2.27 -19.40
CA GLY A 39 -52.20 -3.50 -18.62
C GLY A 39 -52.06 -3.24 -17.11
N LEU A 40 -52.70 -4.10 -16.31
CA LEU A 40 -52.75 -4.14 -14.84
C LEU A 40 -51.50 -3.63 -14.09
N PRO A 41 -51.64 -3.01 -12.90
CA PRO A 41 -50.51 -2.55 -12.10
C PRO A 41 -49.63 -3.74 -11.70
N ILE A 42 -48.49 -3.90 -12.37
CA ILE A 42 -47.47 -4.89 -12.06
C ILE A 42 -46.96 -4.62 -10.64
N ARG A 43 -47.28 -5.48 -9.68
CA ARG A 43 -46.86 -5.36 -8.27
C ARG A 43 -45.54 -6.10 -8.06
N GLY A 44 -44.52 -5.37 -7.60
CA GLY A 44 -43.23 -5.92 -7.15
C GLY A 44 -42.11 -5.83 -8.19
N ILE A 45 -40.90 -5.53 -7.73
CA ILE A 45 -39.73 -5.30 -8.58
C ILE A 45 -39.37 -6.53 -9.44
N ARG A 46 -39.49 -7.73 -8.88
CA ARG A 46 -39.27 -9.00 -9.60
C ARG A 46 -40.19 -9.14 -10.80
N MET A 47 -41.46 -8.75 -10.67
CA MET A 47 -42.43 -8.90 -11.76
C MET A 47 -42.15 -7.88 -12.87
N LYS A 48 -41.71 -6.66 -12.52
CA LYS A 48 -41.27 -5.66 -13.50
C LYS A 48 -40.07 -6.15 -14.30
N PHE A 49 -39.06 -6.72 -13.64
CA PHE A 49 -37.92 -7.33 -14.32
C PHE A 49 -38.29 -8.58 -15.12
N ALA A 50 -39.24 -9.39 -14.65
CA ALA A 50 -39.72 -10.56 -15.39
C ALA A 50 -40.43 -10.17 -16.70
N VAL A 51 -41.23 -9.08 -16.68
CA VAL A 51 -41.84 -8.54 -17.89
C VAL A 51 -40.77 -8.04 -18.86
N LEU A 52 -39.80 -7.24 -18.38
CA LEU A 52 -38.68 -6.78 -19.21
C LEU A 52 -37.91 -7.97 -19.80
N THR A 53 -37.65 -9.00 -19.00
CA THR A 53 -36.98 -10.23 -19.44
C THR A 53 -37.74 -10.91 -20.59
N GLY A 54 -39.07 -11.04 -20.48
CA GLY A 54 -39.89 -11.61 -21.55
C GLY A 54 -39.83 -10.78 -22.84
N LEU A 55 -39.81 -9.45 -22.74
CA LEU A 55 -39.71 -8.58 -23.91
C LEU A 55 -38.33 -8.67 -24.59
N VAL A 56 -37.25 -8.84 -23.81
CA VAL A 56 -35.90 -9.09 -24.33
C VAL A 56 -35.84 -10.41 -25.10
N GLU A 57 -36.46 -11.48 -24.57
CA GLU A 57 -36.47 -12.80 -25.23
C GLU A 57 -37.24 -12.81 -26.55
N VAL A 58 -38.27 -11.98 -26.69
CA VAL A 58 -39.07 -11.86 -27.93
C VAL A 58 -38.42 -10.88 -28.92
N GLY A 59 -37.36 -10.15 -28.53
CA GLY A 59 -36.63 -9.22 -29.38
C GLY A 59 -37.37 -7.90 -29.66
N GLU A 60 -38.34 -7.54 -28.82
CA GLU A 60 -39.21 -6.36 -29.02
C GLU A 60 -38.63 -5.07 -28.43
N VAL A 61 -37.41 -5.09 -27.88
CA VAL A 61 -36.83 -3.98 -27.12
C VAL A 61 -35.41 -3.68 -27.60
N SER A 62 -35.10 -2.40 -27.82
CA SER A 62 -33.74 -1.97 -28.19
C SER A 62 -32.81 -1.98 -26.97
N ASN A 63 -31.50 -2.13 -27.19
CA ASN A 63 -30.50 -2.08 -26.09
C ASN A 63 -30.59 -0.79 -25.27
N ARG A 64 -30.89 0.34 -25.92
CA ARG A 64 -31.09 1.63 -25.25
C ARG A 64 -32.26 1.58 -24.27
N ASP A 65 -33.40 1.04 -24.70
CA ASP A 65 -34.60 0.95 -23.87
C ASP A 65 -34.41 -0.04 -22.71
N ILE A 66 -33.63 -1.11 -22.92
CA ILE A 66 -33.26 -2.05 -21.85
C ILE A 66 -32.43 -1.33 -20.79
N VAL A 67 -31.35 -0.65 -21.20
CA VAL A 67 -30.46 0.08 -20.27
C VAL A 67 -31.26 1.11 -19.47
N GLU A 68 -32.04 1.95 -20.15
CA GLU A 68 -32.87 2.96 -19.51
C GLU A 68 -33.88 2.34 -18.53
N THR A 69 -34.59 1.29 -18.94
CA THR A 69 -35.57 0.61 -18.08
C THR A 69 -34.91 -0.03 -16.87
N VAL A 70 -33.76 -0.70 -17.03
CA VAL A 70 -33.01 -1.31 -15.93
C VAL A 70 -32.66 -0.26 -14.88
N PHE A 71 -32.05 0.86 -15.27
CA PHE A 71 -31.67 1.88 -14.31
C PHE A 71 -32.88 2.57 -13.68
N ASN A 72 -33.95 2.80 -14.46
CA ASN A 72 -35.20 3.34 -13.92
C ASN A 72 -35.81 2.42 -12.84
N LEU A 73 -35.73 1.10 -13.04
CA LEU A 73 -36.18 0.10 -12.06
C LEU A 73 -35.26 0.04 -10.83
N LEU A 74 -33.93 0.15 -11.00
CA LEU A 74 -32.97 0.16 -9.89
C LEU A 74 -33.22 1.34 -8.94
N VAL A 75 -33.48 2.53 -9.48
CA VAL A 75 -33.65 3.77 -8.70
C VAL A 75 -35.10 4.11 -8.38
N GLY A 76 -36.07 3.32 -8.86
CA GLY A 76 -37.50 3.50 -8.60
C GLY A 76 -38.11 4.75 -9.24
N GLY A 77 -37.56 5.24 -10.36
CA GLY A 77 -37.98 6.46 -11.05
C GLY A 77 -37.10 6.75 -12.27
N GLN A 78 -37.16 7.95 -12.84
CA GLN A 78 -36.28 8.32 -13.95
C GLN A 78 -34.82 8.40 -13.47
N PHE A 79 -33.95 7.61 -14.08
CA PHE A 79 -32.53 7.56 -13.78
C PHE A 79 -31.83 8.82 -14.25
N ASP A 80 -30.97 9.36 -13.37
CA ASP A 80 -30.08 10.47 -13.68
C ASP A 80 -28.78 10.29 -12.89
N LEU A 81 -27.65 10.37 -13.57
CA LEU A 81 -26.32 10.09 -13.00
C LEU A 81 -25.88 11.14 -11.95
N GLU A 82 -26.57 12.28 -11.86
CA GLU A 82 -26.31 13.37 -10.93
C GLU A 82 -27.41 13.53 -9.88
N MET A 83 -28.66 13.29 -10.25
CA MET A 83 -29.83 13.58 -9.43
C MET A 83 -30.53 12.35 -8.87
N ASN A 84 -30.55 11.22 -9.59
CA ASN A 84 -31.28 10.02 -9.18
C ASN A 84 -30.55 8.72 -9.59
N PHE A 85 -29.55 8.35 -8.78
CA PHE A 85 -28.70 7.16 -9.00
C PHE A 85 -28.65 6.24 -7.76
N ILE A 86 -29.47 6.48 -6.74
CA ILE A 86 -29.48 5.68 -5.50
C ILE A 86 -30.40 4.48 -5.68
N ILE A 87 -29.87 3.27 -5.47
CA ILE A 87 -30.61 2.02 -5.58
C ILE A 87 -31.64 1.95 -4.43
N GLN A 88 -32.92 1.77 -4.78
CA GLN A 88 -34.01 1.78 -3.79
C GLN A 88 -34.23 0.41 -3.15
N GLU A 89 -34.17 -0.65 -3.96
CA GLU A 89 -34.46 -2.02 -3.53
C GLU A 89 -33.31 -2.96 -3.91
N GLY A 90 -32.71 -3.64 -2.94
CA GLY A 90 -31.59 -4.55 -3.21
C GLY A 90 -31.95 -5.71 -4.15
N GLU A 91 -33.19 -6.21 -4.12
CA GLU A 91 -33.63 -7.27 -5.04
C GLU A 91 -33.52 -6.86 -6.52
N SER A 92 -33.59 -5.57 -6.83
CA SER A 92 -33.47 -5.07 -8.20
C SER A 92 -32.10 -5.40 -8.81
N ILE A 93 -31.03 -5.41 -7.99
CA ILE A 93 -29.67 -5.78 -8.42
C ILE A 93 -29.64 -7.25 -8.84
N ILE A 94 -30.29 -8.13 -8.07
CA ILE A 94 -30.34 -9.56 -8.38
C ILE A 94 -31.06 -9.77 -9.71
N CYS A 95 -32.21 -9.12 -9.88
CA CYS A 95 -32.99 -9.21 -11.10
C CYS A 95 -32.23 -8.65 -12.31
N MET A 96 -31.47 -7.56 -12.13
CA MET A 96 -30.58 -7.02 -13.16
C MET A 96 -29.53 -8.07 -13.58
N VAL A 97 -28.81 -8.68 -12.63
CA VAL A 97 -27.78 -9.69 -12.97
C VAL A 97 -28.37 -10.87 -13.73
N ASP A 98 -29.57 -11.32 -13.37
CA ASP A 98 -30.24 -12.44 -14.04
C ASP A 98 -30.80 -12.05 -15.42
N LEU A 99 -31.28 -10.81 -15.59
CA LEU A 99 -31.66 -10.26 -16.89
C LEU A 99 -30.47 -10.18 -17.85
N LEU A 100 -29.32 -9.71 -17.36
CA LEU A 100 -28.13 -9.50 -18.19
C LEU A 100 -27.61 -10.79 -18.83
N GLU A 101 -27.88 -11.97 -18.27
CA GLU A 101 -27.54 -13.26 -18.90
C GLU A 101 -28.27 -13.50 -20.23
N LYS A 102 -29.37 -12.79 -20.47
CA LYS A 102 -30.21 -12.91 -21.66
C LYS A 102 -29.99 -11.77 -22.66
N CYS A 103 -29.24 -10.74 -22.27
CA CYS A 103 -28.90 -9.62 -23.12
C CYS A 103 -27.67 -9.93 -23.99
N ASP A 104 -27.54 -9.22 -25.12
CA ASP A 104 -26.31 -9.26 -25.91
C ASP A 104 -25.12 -8.61 -25.18
N ILE A 105 -23.91 -8.82 -25.70
CA ILE A 105 -22.66 -8.35 -25.08
C ILE A 105 -22.62 -6.82 -24.98
N THR A 106 -23.17 -6.10 -25.97
CA THR A 106 -23.17 -4.64 -26.00
C THR A 106 -24.04 -4.06 -24.90
N CYS A 107 -25.27 -4.55 -24.74
CA CYS A 107 -26.17 -4.16 -23.66
C CYS A 107 -25.57 -4.51 -22.29
N GLN A 108 -25.03 -5.72 -22.12
CA GLN A 108 -24.34 -6.10 -20.89
C GLN A 108 -23.21 -5.12 -20.54
N ALA A 109 -22.41 -4.73 -21.53
CA ALA A 109 -21.30 -3.82 -21.32
C ALA A 109 -21.76 -2.42 -20.89
N GLU A 110 -22.81 -1.87 -21.52
CA GLU A 110 -23.37 -0.57 -21.17
C GLU A 110 -23.93 -0.56 -19.75
N VAL A 111 -24.72 -1.59 -19.38
CA VAL A 111 -25.27 -1.71 -18.04
C VAL A 111 -24.17 -1.85 -16.99
N TRP A 112 -23.19 -2.74 -17.19
CA TRP A 112 -22.11 -2.93 -16.20
C TRP A 112 -21.22 -1.69 -16.04
N SER A 113 -20.93 -0.98 -17.12
CA SER A 113 -20.15 0.26 -17.11
C SER A 113 -20.88 1.37 -16.32
N MET A 114 -22.15 1.60 -16.64
CA MET A 114 -22.97 2.60 -15.96
C MET A 114 -23.26 2.21 -14.49
N PHE A 115 -23.45 0.92 -14.22
CA PHE A 115 -23.62 0.39 -12.87
C PHE A 115 -22.35 0.65 -12.04
N THR A 116 -21.17 0.36 -12.59
CA THR A 116 -19.89 0.66 -11.93
C THR A 116 -19.71 2.15 -11.65
N ALA A 117 -20.15 3.03 -12.56
CA ALA A 117 -20.10 4.48 -12.36
C ALA A 117 -20.95 4.93 -11.16
N ILE A 118 -22.17 4.39 -10.99
CA ILE A 118 -23.02 4.74 -9.83
C ILE A 118 -22.50 4.14 -8.52
N LEU A 119 -21.80 3.00 -8.57
CA LEU A 119 -21.13 2.43 -7.40
C LEU A 119 -19.97 3.31 -6.94
N LYS A 120 -19.13 3.80 -7.87
CA LYS A 120 -18.02 4.72 -7.57
C LYS A 120 -18.49 6.02 -6.93
N LYS A 121 -19.72 6.48 -7.23
CA LYS A 121 -20.31 7.71 -6.65
C LYS A 121 -20.98 7.52 -5.28
N SER A 122 -21.39 6.30 -4.89
CA SER A 122 -22.34 6.11 -3.78
C SER A 122 -21.96 4.97 -2.83
N ILE A 123 -21.62 5.34 -1.58
CA ILE A 123 -21.44 4.36 -0.48
C ILE A 123 -22.72 3.58 -0.21
N ARG A 124 -23.90 4.20 -0.39
CA ARG A 124 -25.18 3.50 -0.24
C ARG A 124 -25.33 2.38 -1.25
N ASN A 125 -25.00 2.65 -2.51
CA ASN A 125 -25.10 1.62 -3.55
C ASN A 125 -24.11 0.48 -3.29
N LEU A 126 -22.89 0.80 -2.84
CA LEU A 126 -21.89 -0.20 -2.42
C LEU A 126 -22.40 -1.05 -1.25
N GLN A 127 -23.03 -0.43 -0.26
CA GLN A 127 -23.62 -1.13 0.87
C GLN A 127 -24.73 -2.08 0.41
N VAL A 128 -25.68 -1.62 -0.41
CA VAL A 128 -26.76 -2.47 -0.92
C VAL A 128 -26.19 -3.64 -1.73
N CYS A 129 -25.17 -3.42 -2.58
CA CYS A 129 -24.48 -4.48 -3.31
C CYS A 129 -23.83 -5.53 -2.40
N THR A 130 -23.29 -5.08 -1.27
CA THR A 130 -22.70 -5.96 -0.25
C THR A 130 -23.79 -6.78 0.45
N GLU A 131 -24.90 -6.15 0.85
CA GLU A 131 -26.01 -6.82 1.55
C GLU A 131 -26.67 -7.91 0.69
N VAL A 132 -26.71 -7.74 -0.64
CA VAL A 132 -27.25 -8.76 -1.57
C VAL A 132 -26.22 -9.82 -1.99
N GLY A 133 -24.97 -9.72 -1.55
CA GLY A 133 -23.89 -10.65 -1.88
C GLY A 133 -23.47 -10.60 -3.35
N LEU A 134 -23.41 -9.40 -3.96
CA LEU A 134 -23.10 -9.24 -5.38
C LEU A 134 -21.73 -9.81 -5.76
N VAL A 135 -20.72 -9.66 -4.90
CA VAL A 135 -19.36 -10.22 -5.12
C VAL A 135 -19.42 -11.73 -5.30
N GLU A 136 -20.12 -12.45 -4.42
CA GLU A 136 -20.25 -13.91 -4.53
C GLU A 136 -20.94 -14.34 -5.83
N LYS A 137 -22.00 -13.62 -6.21
CA LYS A 137 -22.75 -13.93 -7.45
C LYS A 137 -21.90 -13.72 -8.69
N VAL A 138 -21.17 -12.61 -8.77
CA VAL A 138 -20.30 -12.30 -9.90
C VAL A 138 -19.13 -13.28 -9.97
N LEU A 139 -18.47 -13.56 -8.85
CA LEU A 139 -17.39 -14.57 -8.81
C LEU A 139 -17.88 -15.98 -9.17
N GLY A 140 -19.13 -16.32 -8.86
CA GLY A 140 -19.75 -17.59 -9.26
C GLY A 140 -19.97 -17.73 -10.77
N LYS A 141 -20.08 -16.61 -11.49
CA LYS A 141 -20.38 -16.58 -12.93
C LYS A 141 -19.16 -16.20 -13.80
N ILE A 142 -18.12 -15.61 -13.21
CA ILE A 142 -16.97 -15.02 -13.93
C ILE A 142 -16.33 -15.97 -14.94
N GLU A 143 -16.23 -17.26 -14.66
CA GLU A 143 -15.58 -18.23 -15.57
C GLU A 143 -16.31 -18.42 -16.91
N LYS A 144 -17.60 -18.06 -16.98
CA LYS A 144 -18.48 -18.30 -18.14
C LYS A 144 -18.71 -17.05 -19.00
N VAL A 145 -18.27 -15.88 -18.54
CA VAL A 145 -18.57 -14.61 -19.23
C VAL A 145 -17.58 -14.33 -20.35
N ASP A 146 -18.03 -13.54 -21.32
CA ASP A 146 -17.18 -13.03 -22.39
C ASP A 146 -16.00 -12.19 -21.86
N ASN A 147 -14.91 -12.14 -22.63
CA ASN A 147 -13.69 -11.42 -22.27
C ASN A 147 -13.93 -9.93 -21.98
N MET A 148 -14.77 -9.25 -22.75
CA MET A 148 -15.10 -7.82 -22.55
C MET A 148 -15.89 -7.62 -21.26
N ILE A 149 -16.86 -8.49 -20.99
CA ILE A 149 -17.68 -8.42 -19.77
C ILE A 149 -16.84 -8.74 -18.54
N ALA A 150 -15.88 -9.67 -18.64
CA ALA A 150 -14.96 -9.97 -17.56
C ALA A 150 -14.14 -8.73 -17.13
N ASP A 151 -13.69 -7.88 -18.07
CA ASP A 151 -12.96 -6.65 -17.73
C ASP A 151 -13.83 -5.68 -16.92
N LEU A 152 -15.09 -5.50 -17.32
CA LEU A 152 -16.04 -4.63 -16.62
C LEU A 152 -16.40 -5.17 -15.24
N LEU A 153 -16.63 -6.48 -15.13
CA LEU A 153 -16.88 -7.14 -13.84
C LEU A 153 -15.67 -7.04 -12.91
N VAL A 154 -14.45 -7.13 -13.43
CA VAL A 154 -13.22 -6.97 -12.67
C VAL A 154 -13.05 -5.54 -12.14
N ASP A 155 -13.33 -4.50 -12.93
CA ASP A 155 -13.33 -3.10 -12.43
C ASP A 155 -14.38 -2.93 -11.32
N MET A 156 -15.59 -3.44 -11.54
CA MET A 156 -16.68 -3.41 -10.56
C MET A 156 -16.32 -4.15 -9.25
N LEU A 157 -15.75 -5.36 -9.35
CA LEU A 157 -15.24 -6.11 -8.21
C LEU A 157 -14.12 -5.36 -7.48
N GLY A 158 -13.25 -4.65 -8.21
CA GLY A 158 -12.26 -3.73 -7.64
C GLY A 158 -12.89 -2.66 -6.75
N VAL A 159 -13.96 -2.02 -7.23
CA VAL A 159 -14.71 -1.03 -6.46
C VAL A 159 -15.36 -1.65 -5.22
N LEU A 160 -16.06 -2.78 -5.36
CA LEU A 160 -16.71 -3.44 -4.22
C LEU A 160 -15.70 -3.91 -3.18
N ALA A 161 -14.62 -4.57 -3.60
CA ALA A 161 -13.59 -5.07 -2.70
C ALA A 161 -12.87 -3.95 -1.95
N SER A 162 -12.72 -2.75 -2.56
CA SER A 162 -12.17 -1.57 -1.90
C SER A 162 -13.08 -1.00 -0.79
N TYR A 163 -14.37 -1.32 -0.83
CA TYR A 163 -15.35 -0.92 0.19
C TYR A 163 -15.47 -1.96 1.30
N ASN A 164 -15.79 -3.20 0.94
CA ASN A 164 -15.94 -4.32 1.85
C ASN A 164 -15.63 -5.64 1.15
N LEU A 165 -14.85 -6.50 1.81
CA LEU A 165 -14.63 -7.86 1.35
C LEU A 165 -14.66 -8.82 2.55
N THR A 166 -15.68 -9.67 2.59
CA THR A 166 -15.83 -10.64 3.67
C THR A 166 -14.82 -11.78 3.55
N VAL A 167 -14.64 -12.52 4.65
CA VAL A 167 -13.79 -13.73 4.68
C VAL A 167 -14.27 -14.78 3.67
N ARG A 168 -15.59 -14.90 3.48
CA ARG A 168 -16.20 -15.87 2.55
C ARG A 168 -15.95 -15.47 1.11
N GLU A 169 -16.18 -14.21 0.76
CA GLU A 169 -15.90 -13.66 -0.57
C GLU A 169 -14.43 -13.74 -0.93
N LEU A 170 -13.54 -13.44 0.02
CA LEU A 170 -12.08 -13.53 -0.20
C LEU A 170 -11.63 -14.98 -0.46
N LYS A 171 -12.18 -15.96 0.28
CA LYS A 171 -11.92 -17.39 0.01
C LYS A 171 -12.40 -17.78 -1.39
N LEU A 172 -13.61 -17.34 -1.77
CA LEU A 172 -14.13 -17.59 -3.10
C LEU A 172 -13.25 -16.95 -4.17
N PHE A 173 -12.83 -15.69 -3.98
CA PHE A 173 -11.92 -14.99 -4.88
C PHE A 173 -10.62 -15.77 -5.09
N PHE A 174 -9.94 -16.22 -4.02
CA PHE A 174 -8.72 -17.03 -4.17
C PHE A 174 -8.97 -18.39 -4.79
N SER A 175 -10.13 -19.02 -4.57
CA SER A 175 -10.48 -20.26 -5.25
C SER A 175 -10.58 -20.08 -6.77
N LYS A 176 -10.94 -18.89 -7.25
CA LYS A 176 -10.96 -18.53 -8.68
C LYS A 176 -9.58 -18.21 -9.26
N LEU A 177 -8.56 -18.15 -8.41
CA LEU A 177 -7.16 -17.98 -8.80
C LEU A 177 -6.36 -19.29 -8.72
N GLN A 178 -7.00 -20.39 -8.33
CA GLN A 178 -6.32 -21.68 -8.24
C GLN A 178 -6.30 -22.35 -9.62
N GLY A 179 -5.12 -22.39 -10.24
CA GLY A 179 -4.89 -23.10 -11.49
C GLY A 179 -4.89 -24.62 -11.32
N ASP A 180 -5.16 -25.29 -12.44
CA ASP A 180 -5.12 -26.75 -12.55
C ASP A 180 -4.26 -27.14 -13.77
N LYS A 181 -3.52 -28.23 -13.65
CA LYS A 181 -2.69 -28.82 -14.73
C LYS A 181 -1.81 -27.83 -15.51
N GLY A 182 -1.26 -26.82 -14.84
CA GLY A 182 -0.38 -25.84 -15.49
C GLY A 182 -1.10 -24.72 -16.25
N GLN A 183 -2.41 -24.55 -16.04
CA GLN A 183 -3.20 -23.48 -16.65
C GLN A 183 -3.94 -22.67 -15.59
N TRP A 184 -4.02 -21.36 -15.81
CA TRP A 184 -4.85 -20.46 -15.02
C TRP A 184 -6.34 -20.68 -15.37
N PRO A 185 -7.25 -20.53 -14.40
CA PRO A 185 -8.68 -20.52 -14.69
C PRO A 185 -9.06 -19.37 -15.65
N PRO A 186 -10.22 -19.46 -16.32
CA PRO A 186 -10.72 -18.36 -17.14
C PRO A 186 -10.71 -17.03 -16.39
N HIS A 187 -10.17 -15.99 -17.02
CA HIS A 187 -10.07 -14.63 -16.49
C HIS A 187 -9.28 -14.45 -15.17
N ALA A 188 -8.54 -15.46 -14.69
CA ALA A 188 -7.80 -15.34 -13.44
C ALA A 188 -6.71 -14.25 -13.47
N GLY A 189 -6.02 -14.08 -14.61
CA GLY A 189 -5.09 -12.95 -14.82
C GLY A 189 -5.76 -11.59 -14.64
N LYS A 190 -7.00 -11.44 -15.13
CA LYS A 190 -7.81 -10.23 -14.95
C LYS A 190 -8.25 -10.07 -13.50
N LEU A 191 -8.72 -11.14 -12.85
CA LEU A 191 -9.09 -11.12 -11.43
C LEU A 191 -7.93 -10.69 -10.53
N LEU A 192 -6.69 -11.08 -10.84
CA LEU A 192 -5.51 -10.62 -10.10
C LEU A 192 -5.36 -9.09 -10.12
N SER A 193 -5.88 -8.40 -11.14
CA SER A 193 -5.86 -6.93 -11.18
C SER A 193 -6.76 -6.30 -10.12
N VAL A 194 -7.80 -6.99 -9.62
CA VAL A 194 -8.61 -6.54 -8.48
C VAL A 194 -7.72 -6.24 -7.27
N LEU A 195 -6.71 -7.09 -7.04
CA LEU A 195 -5.75 -6.93 -5.93
C LEU A 195 -4.99 -5.59 -5.97
N LYS A 196 -4.89 -4.93 -7.13
CA LYS A 196 -4.28 -3.60 -7.25
C LYS A 196 -5.14 -2.50 -6.61
N HIS A 197 -6.46 -2.69 -6.58
CA HIS A 197 -7.43 -1.72 -6.08
C HIS A 197 -7.76 -1.92 -4.60
N VAL A 198 -7.76 -3.18 -4.12
CA VAL A 198 -8.25 -3.51 -2.77
C VAL A 198 -7.52 -2.80 -1.61
N PRO A 199 -6.18 -2.63 -1.63
CA PRO A 199 -5.49 -1.95 -0.53
C PRO A 199 -5.89 -0.48 -0.33
N GLN A 200 -6.52 0.16 -1.33
CA GLN A 200 -6.94 1.56 -1.31
C GLN A 200 -8.35 1.68 -0.69
N LYS A 201 -8.51 1.26 0.57
CA LYS A 201 -9.83 1.26 1.21
C LYS A 201 -10.43 2.66 1.29
N TYR A 202 -11.64 2.81 0.76
CA TYR A 202 -12.41 4.06 0.85
C TYR A 202 -13.26 4.09 2.13
N GLY A 203 -12.73 4.71 3.19
CA GLY A 203 -13.50 5.02 4.41
C GLY A 203 -13.32 4.04 5.57
N PRO A 204 -14.13 4.19 6.65
CA PRO A 204 -13.88 3.52 7.93
C PRO A 204 -14.38 2.07 7.95
N ASP A 205 -13.75 1.24 8.79
CA ASP A 205 -14.17 -0.14 9.06
C ASP A 205 -15.51 -0.25 9.81
N ALA A 206 -15.99 0.84 10.40
CA ALA A 206 -17.19 0.87 11.20
C ALA A 206 -17.78 2.30 11.22
N PHE A 207 -19.07 2.43 10.95
CA PHE A 207 -19.79 3.71 11.00
C PHE A 207 -21.29 3.50 11.26
N PHE A 208 -21.94 4.51 11.83
CA PHE A 208 -23.40 4.61 11.86
C PHE A 208 -23.88 5.18 10.53
N ASN A 209 -24.85 4.53 9.89
CA ASN A 209 -25.49 4.98 8.67
C ASN A 209 -26.86 5.58 8.98
N PHE A 210 -27.06 6.84 8.63
CA PHE A 210 -28.30 7.57 8.80
C PHE A 210 -29.02 7.68 7.45
N PRO A 211 -30.25 7.15 7.33
CA PRO A 211 -30.96 7.06 6.05
C PRO A 211 -31.64 8.37 5.63
N GLY A 212 -31.72 9.40 6.49
CA GLY A 212 -32.45 10.64 6.20
C GLY A 212 -33.97 10.47 6.14
N LYS A 213 -34.52 9.38 6.70
CA LYS A 213 -35.97 9.18 6.84
C LYS A 213 -36.48 9.85 8.11
N SER A 214 -37.77 10.23 8.14
CA SER A 214 -38.39 10.82 9.33
C SER A 214 -38.19 9.92 10.56
N ALA A 215 -37.93 10.54 11.72
CA ALA A 215 -37.62 9.87 12.97
C ALA A 215 -36.34 9.02 13.01
N ALA A 216 -35.48 9.05 11.97
CA ALA A 216 -34.16 8.43 11.99
C ALA A 216 -33.21 9.21 12.91
N ALA A 217 -32.75 8.56 13.98
CA ALA A 217 -31.86 9.16 14.98
C ALA A 217 -31.16 8.08 15.82
N ILE A 218 -30.11 8.47 16.54
CA ILE A 218 -29.65 7.73 17.72
C ILE A 218 -30.13 8.52 18.95
N ALA A 219 -31.11 8.00 19.66
CA ALA A 219 -31.68 8.62 20.86
C ALA A 219 -30.83 8.28 22.09
N LEU A 220 -30.37 9.30 22.80
CA LEU A 220 -29.55 9.14 24.01
C LEU A 220 -30.45 9.11 25.25
N PRO A 221 -30.05 8.38 26.31
CA PRO A 221 -30.77 8.42 27.57
C PRO A 221 -30.62 9.78 28.26
N PRO A 222 -31.53 10.12 29.20
CA PRO A 222 -31.49 11.40 29.89
C PRO A 222 -30.15 11.64 30.61
N ILE A 223 -29.54 12.80 30.37
CA ILE A 223 -28.29 13.22 31.00
C ILE A 223 -28.62 14.07 32.24
N ALA A 224 -28.14 13.61 33.39
CA ALA A 224 -28.44 14.19 34.71
C ALA A 224 -27.76 15.53 34.93
N LYS A 225 -26.49 15.64 34.52
CA LYS A 225 -25.68 16.84 34.70
C LYS A 225 -24.76 17.06 33.49
N TRP A 226 -24.84 18.25 32.90
CA TRP A 226 -23.97 18.64 31.79
C TRP A 226 -22.63 19.20 32.29
N PRO A 227 -21.48 18.85 31.68
CA PRO A 227 -20.15 19.29 32.13
C PRO A 227 -19.82 20.73 31.70
N TYR A 228 -20.60 21.72 32.11
CA TYR A 228 -20.40 23.12 31.66
C TYR A 228 -19.23 23.84 32.34
N GLN A 229 -18.78 23.42 33.53
CA GLN A 229 -17.79 24.16 34.33
C GLN A 229 -16.34 24.03 33.82
N ASN A 230 -15.99 22.92 33.16
CA ASN A 230 -14.66 22.69 32.59
C ASN A 230 -14.63 22.91 31.08
N GLY A 231 -15.75 23.36 30.51
CA GLY A 231 -16.01 23.22 29.09
C GLY A 231 -16.28 21.77 28.69
N PHE A 232 -16.63 21.58 27.42
CA PHE A 232 -16.83 20.25 26.86
C PHE A 232 -16.45 20.23 25.38
N THR A 233 -16.18 19.04 24.87
CA THR A 233 -15.83 18.86 23.47
C THR A 233 -16.68 17.76 22.84
N PHE A 234 -17.39 18.07 21.76
CA PHE A 234 -18.03 17.08 20.90
C PHE A 234 -17.07 16.74 19.75
N HIS A 235 -16.86 15.46 19.47
CA HIS A 235 -15.95 15.00 18.42
C HIS A 235 -16.53 13.80 17.65
N THR A 236 -16.49 13.86 16.32
CA THR A 236 -16.78 12.71 15.44
C THR A 236 -16.21 12.96 14.03
N TRP A 237 -16.09 11.90 13.23
CA TRP A 237 -15.99 12.02 11.77
C TRP A 237 -17.37 11.87 11.15
N LEU A 238 -17.69 12.73 10.17
CA LEU A 238 -18.95 12.68 9.45
C LEU A 238 -18.76 12.77 7.94
N ARG A 239 -19.69 12.18 7.21
CA ARG A 239 -19.86 12.32 5.76
C ARG A 239 -21.34 12.55 5.49
N MET A 240 -21.68 13.67 4.86
CA MET A 240 -23.06 13.95 4.48
C MET A 240 -23.37 13.30 3.13
N ASP A 241 -24.55 12.73 2.98
CA ASP A 241 -24.99 12.07 1.75
C ASP A 241 -26.49 12.38 1.51
N PRO A 242 -26.84 13.64 1.22
CA PRO A 242 -28.24 14.06 1.03
C PRO A 242 -28.88 13.28 -0.13
N VAL A 243 -30.16 12.92 0.01
CA VAL A 243 -30.88 12.12 -0.99
C VAL A 243 -31.18 12.92 -2.26
N ASN A 244 -31.54 14.21 -2.12
CA ASN A 244 -31.83 15.11 -3.23
C ASN A 244 -31.13 16.47 -3.01
N ASN A 245 -30.44 16.98 -4.04
CA ASN A 245 -29.77 18.29 -3.99
C ASN A 245 -30.73 19.49 -4.14
N ILE A 246 -32.03 19.25 -4.37
CA ILE A 246 -33.01 20.28 -4.72
C ILE A 246 -33.51 21.09 -3.49
N ASN A 247 -33.48 20.51 -2.28
CA ASN A 247 -34.05 21.12 -1.07
C ASN A 247 -33.00 21.55 -0.01
N VAL A 248 -31.73 21.63 -0.38
CA VAL A 248 -30.60 21.87 0.55
C VAL A 248 -30.74 23.15 1.38
N ASP A 249 -31.45 24.16 0.87
CA ASP A 249 -31.67 25.43 1.58
C ASP A 249 -32.84 25.41 2.58
N LYS A 250 -33.77 24.45 2.44
CA LYS A 250 -34.93 24.29 3.34
C LYS A 250 -34.66 23.29 4.46
N ASP A 251 -33.80 22.30 4.19
CA ASP A 251 -33.47 21.25 5.14
C ASP A 251 -32.44 21.74 6.17
N LYS A 252 -32.61 21.27 7.40
CA LYS A 252 -31.76 21.58 8.56
C LYS A 252 -31.29 20.29 9.23
N PRO A 253 -30.51 19.43 8.58
CA PRO A 253 -30.11 18.15 9.13
C PRO A 253 -29.24 18.36 10.38
N TYR A 254 -29.65 17.80 11.52
CA TYR A 254 -28.95 17.95 12.79
C TYR A 254 -27.80 16.95 12.91
N LEU A 255 -26.60 17.43 13.24
CA LEU A 255 -25.48 16.59 13.67
C LEU A 255 -25.75 16.01 15.07
N TYR A 256 -26.14 16.89 16.00
CA TYR A 256 -26.63 16.51 17.32
C TYR A 256 -27.62 17.54 17.86
N CYS A 257 -28.46 17.09 18.79
CA CYS A 257 -29.35 17.92 19.58
C CYS A 257 -29.32 17.43 21.03
N PHE A 258 -28.85 18.25 21.96
CA PHE A 258 -28.81 17.96 23.39
C PHE A 258 -29.62 19.02 24.13
N ARG A 259 -30.89 18.71 24.43
CA ARG A 259 -31.82 19.66 25.03
C ARG A 259 -32.56 19.10 26.23
N THR A 260 -33.03 20.01 27.06
CA THR A 260 -34.03 19.75 28.09
C THR A 260 -35.44 19.86 27.50
N SER A 261 -36.45 19.36 28.21
CA SER A 261 -37.87 19.52 27.88
C SER A 261 -38.33 20.97 27.68
N LYS A 262 -37.60 21.94 28.26
CA LYS A 262 -37.83 23.39 28.08
C LYS A 262 -37.14 23.97 26.84
N GLY A 263 -36.44 23.14 26.04
CA GLY A 263 -35.70 23.54 24.85
C GLY A 263 -34.36 24.23 25.12
N LEU A 264 -33.85 24.15 26.36
CA LEU A 264 -32.54 24.72 26.74
C LEU A 264 -31.44 23.71 26.40
N GLY A 265 -30.28 24.17 25.95
CA GLY A 265 -29.16 23.29 25.67
C GLY A 265 -28.39 23.64 24.39
N TYR A 266 -27.84 22.61 23.75
CA TYR A 266 -26.87 22.72 22.66
C TYR A 266 -27.34 21.92 21.46
N SER A 267 -27.13 22.43 20.25
CA SER A 267 -27.43 21.70 19.02
C SER A 267 -26.54 22.18 17.88
N ALA A 268 -26.20 21.28 16.97
CA ALA A 268 -25.49 21.62 15.74
C ALA A 268 -26.24 21.05 14.53
N HIS A 269 -26.48 21.87 13.50
CA HIS A 269 -27.20 21.48 12.29
C HIS A 269 -26.61 22.15 11.06
N PHE A 270 -26.83 21.60 9.87
CA PHE A 270 -26.35 22.20 8.62
C PHE A 270 -27.42 23.08 7.96
N VAL A 271 -26.97 24.12 7.25
CA VAL A 271 -27.76 24.96 6.34
C VAL A 271 -26.88 25.32 5.15
N GLY A 272 -27.27 24.98 3.92
CA GLY A 272 -26.54 25.40 2.70
C GLY A 272 -25.05 25.02 2.67
N GLY A 273 -24.67 23.90 3.30
CA GLY A 273 -23.27 23.44 3.43
C GLY A 273 -22.50 23.98 4.64
N CYS A 274 -23.06 24.93 5.39
CA CYS A 274 -22.43 25.48 6.60
C CYS A 274 -22.95 24.77 7.87
N LEU A 275 -22.07 24.56 8.85
CA LEU A 275 -22.47 24.05 10.17
C LEU A 275 -22.86 25.20 11.09
N ILE A 276 -24.07 25.16 11.64
CA ILE A 276 -24.61 26.13 12.58
C ILE A 276 -24.65 25.53 13.97
N ILE A 277 -23.89 26.11 14.90
CA ILE A 277 -23.84 25.69 16.30
C ILE A 277 -24.72 26.63 17.11
N THR A 278 -25.68 26.08 17.84
CA THR A 278 -26.66 26.84 18.61
C THR A 278 -26.59 26.44 20.08
N SER A 279 -26.53 27.45 20.96
CA SER A 279 -26.67 27.35 22.40
C SER A 279 -27.91 28.12 22.83
N ILE A 280 -28.79 27.54 23.65
CA ILE A 280 -30.03 28.18 24.12
C ILE A 280 -30.06 28.15 25.63
N LYS A 281 -29.98 29.34 26.25
CA LYS A 281 -30.06 29.50 27.72
C LYS A 281 -31.49 29.72 28.20
N SER A 282 -32.31 30.41 27.42
CA SER A 282 -33.73 30.66 27.74
C SER A 282 -34.52 30.82 26.44
N LYS A 283 -35.83 30.58 26.49
CA LYS A 283 -36.71 30.65 25.31
C LYS A 283 -36.57 32.02 24.61
N GLY A 284 -36.14 32.01 23.34
CA GLY A 284 -35.91 33.23 22.54
C GLY A 284 -34.55 33.93 22.76
N LYS A 285 -33.72 33.51 23.72
CA LYS A 285 -32.35 34.01 23.91
C LYS A 285 -31.34 32.89 23.66
N GLY A 286 -30.79 32.88 22.46
CA GLY A 286 -29.85 31.89 21.95
C GLY A 286 -28.59 32.53 21.37
N PHE A 287 -27.48 31.79 21.34
CA PHE A 287 -26.26 32.12 20.63
C PHE A 287 -26.18 31.18 19.43
N GLN A 288 -26.02 31.73 18.24
CA GLN A 288 -25.83 30.96 17.02
C GLN A 288 -24.51 31.36 16.39
N HIS A 289 -23.70 30.35 16.07
CA HIS A 289 -22.41 30.53 15.41
C HIS A 289 -22.42 29.77 14.10
N CYS A 290 -22.20 30.49 13.01
CA CYS A 290 -21.97 29.89 11.70
C CYS A 290 -20.49 29.55 11.56
N VAL A 291 -20.18 28.26 11.43
CA VAL A 291 -18.82 27.80 11.17
C VAL A 291 -18.43 28.25 9.77
N LYS A 292 -17.35 29.01 9.66
CA LYS A 292 -16.79 29.53 8.40
C LYS A 292 -16.06 28.42 7.61
N PHE A 293 -16.76 27.34 7.30
CA PHE A 293 -16.26 26.21 6.52
C PHE A 293 -17.39 25.62 5.68
N ASP A 294 -17.10 25.35 4.42
CA ASP A 294 -18.03 24.82 3.42
C ASP A 294 -17.91 23.29 3.35
N PHE A 295 -18.86 22.59 3.95
CA PHE A 295 -18.91 21.13 3.96
C PHE A 295 -19.52 20.61 2.67
N LYS A 296 -18.72 19.88 1.90
CA LYS A 296 -19.18 19.26 0.66
C LYS A 296 -19.80 17.88 0.96
N PRO A 297 -20.94 17.55 0.33
CA PRO A 297 -21.47 16.20 0.34
C PRO A 297 -20.42 15.18 -0.09
N GLN A 298 -20.62 13.93 0.33
CA GLN A 298 -19.85 12.76 -0.07
C GLN A 298 -18.37 12.74 0.34
N LYS A 299 -17.91 13.73 1.11
CA LYS A 299 -16.56 13.81 1.67
C LYS A 299 -16.56 13.63 3.19
N TRP A 300 -15.55 12.95 3.71
CA TRP A 300 -15.34 12.78 5.14
C TRP A 300 -14.68 14.02 5.75
N TYR A 301 -15.21 14.46 6.88
CA TYR A 301 -14.67 15.54 7.69
C TYR A 301 -14.60 15.13 9.15
N MET A 302 -13.46 15.39 9.79
CA MET A 302 -13.39 15.38 11.25
C MET A 302 -13.96 16.70 11.76
N VAL A 303 -14.97 16.65 12.60
CA VAL A 303 -15.56 17.83 13.24
C VAL A 303 -15.37 17.73 14.74
N THR A 304 -14.74 18.76 15.32
CA THR A 304 -14.54 18.87 16.77
C THR A 304 -15.01 20.23 17.24
N ILE A 305 -16.01 20.24 18.11
CA ILE A 305 -16.65 21.45 18.64
C ILE A 305 -16.30 21.56 20.11
N VAL A 306 -15.51 22.58 20.44
CA VAL A 306 -14.99 22.85 21.78
C VAL A 306 -15.72 24.04 22.38
N HIS A 307 -16.42 23.81 23.47
CA HIS A 307 -16.98 24.86 24.31
C HIS A 307 -16.04 25.12 25.48
N ILE A 308 -15.43 26.30 25.52
CA ILE A 308 -14.48 26.72 26.56
C ILE A 308 -15.22 27.59 27.56
N TYR A 309 -15.24 27.18 28.82
CA TYR A 309 -15.82 27.97 29.89
C TYR A 309 -14.77 28.91 30.49
N ASN A 310 -15.09 30.20 30.55
CA ASN A 310 -14.29 31.21 31.24
C ASN A 310 -15.13 31.87 32.34
N ARG A 311 -14.62 31.90 33.57
CA ARG A 311 -15.31 32.52 34.72
C ARG A 311 -15.22 34.04 34.72
N TRP A 312 -14.09 34.59 34.27
CA TRP A 312 -13.75 36.03 34.38
C TRP A 312 -13.72 36.76 33.03
N LYS A 313 -13.98 36.05 31.93
CA LYS A 313 -14.03 36.57 30.55
C LYS A 313 -15.18 35.89 29.81
N ASN A 314 -15.46 36.33 28.58
CA ASN A 314 -16.39 35.63 27.71
C ASN A 314 -15.93 34.17 27.53
N SER A 315 -16.90 33.26 27.58
CA SER A 315 -16.67 31.87 27.19
C SER A 315 -16.46 31.81 25.67
N GLU A 316 -15.88 30.74 25.16
CA GLU A 316 -15.55 30.64 23.74
C GLU A 316 -16.13 29.37 23.13
N LEU A 317 -16.46 29.46 21.85
CA LEU A 317 -16.73 28.33 20.99
C LEU A 317 -15.62 28.24 19.96
N ARG A 318 -15.04 27.06 19.79
CA ARG A 318 -14.08 26.78 18.72
C ARG A 318 -14.53 25.55 17.95
N CYS A 319 -14.60 25.67 16.63
CA CYS A 319 -14.88 24.56 15.74
C CYS A 319 -13.63 24.25 14.94
N TYR A 320 -13.15 23.02 15.10
CA TYR A 320 -12.03 22.48 14.34
C TYR A 320 -12.55 21.54 13.26
N VAL A 321 -12.01 21.66 12.06
CA VAL A 321 -12.28 20.77 10.93
C VAL A 321 -10.96 20.16 10.48
N ASN A 322 -10.88 18.83 10.40
CA ASN A 322 -9.68 18.10 10.00
C ASN A 322 -8.42 18.44 10.82
N GLY A 323 -8.59 18.64 12.13
CA GLY A 323 -7.51 18.97 13.05
C GLY A 323 -7.14 20.45 13.13
N GLU A 324 -7.67 21.30 12.24
CA GLU A 324 -7.35 22.72 12.16
C GLU A 324 -8.51 23.60 12.63
N LEU A 325 -8.22 24.78 13.19
CA LEU A 325 -9.24 25.70 13.67
C LEU A 325 -9.95 26.35 12.46
N ALA A 326 -11.21 25.98 12.23
CA ALA A 326 -12.01 26.52 11.14
C ALA A 326 -12.76 27.80 11.54
N SER A 327 -13.22 27.87 12.78
CA SER A 327 -13.98 29.03 13.25
C SER A 327 -13.95 29.16 14.77
N TYR A 328 -14.08 30.40 15.26
CA TYR A 328 -14.25 30.68 16.68
C TYR A 328 -15.33 31.75 16.89
N GLY A 329 -15.99 31.72 18.04
CA GLY A 329 -17.00 32.68 18.44
C GLY A 329 -16.98 32.92 19.95
N GLU A 330 -17.22 34.15 20.37
CA GLU A 330 -17.34 34.49 21.79
C GLU A 330 -18.77 34.27 22.27
N ILE A 331 -18.92 33.57 23.39
CA ILE A 331 -20.18 33.34 24.06
C ILE A 331 -20.19 34.12 25.38
N THR A 332 -21.04 35.14 25.45
CA THR A 332 -21.17 36.04 26.61
C THR A 332 -21.91 35.41 27.80
N TRP A 333 -22.48 34.21 27.62
CA TRP A 333 -23.25 33.51 28.64
C TRP A 333 -23.27 32.00 28.38
N PHE A 334 -23.46 31.16 29.41
CA PHE A 334 -23.51 29.70 29.29
C PHE A 334 -24.91 29.16 29.62
N VAL A 335 -25.21 27.95 29.14
CA VAL A 335 -26.43 27.23 29.55
C VAL A 335 -26.20 26.73 30.96
N ASN A 336 -26.92 27.32 31.91
CA ASN A 336 -26.90 26.93 33.31
C ASN A 336 -28.31 26.50 33.70
N THR A 337 -28.55 25.20 33.77
CA THR A 337 -29.84 24.62 34.16
C THR A 337 -29.60 23.42 35.06
N SER A 338 -30.50 23.23 36.02
CA SER A 338 -30.59 22.01 36.83
C SER A 338 -31.53 20.97 36.22
N ASP A 339 -32.23 21.31 35.13
CA ASP A 339 -33.10 20.37 34.43
C ASP A 339 -32.28 19.28 33.74
N THR A 340 -32.82 18.06 33.71
CA THR A 340 -32.23 16.94 32.97
C THR A 340 -32.33 17.19 31.46
N PHE A 341 -31.28 16.80 30.73
CA PHE A 341 -31.27 16.83 29.27
C PHE A 341 -31.90 15.53 28.76
N ASP A 342 -33.21 15.56 28.51
CA ASP A 342 -34.07 14.42 28.16
C ASP A 342 -34.50 14.41 26.68
N LYS A 343 -34.09 15.41 25.90
CA LYS A 343 -34.26 15.50 24.45
C LYS A 343 -32.90 15.48 23.76
N CYS A 344 -32.23 14.33 23.87
CA CYS A 344 -30.88 14.11 23.34
C CYS A 344 -30.86 13.14 22.16
N PHE A 345 -30.36 13.61 21.01
CA PHE A 345 -30.33 12.86 19.77
C PHE A 345 -29.03 13.13 19.01
N LEU A 346 -28.47 12.09 18.38
CA LEU A 346 -27.49 12.23 17.31
C LEU A 346 -28.22 12.03 15.98
N GLY A 347 -27.88 12.87 15.00
CA GLY A 347 -28.46 12.79 13.66
C GLY A 347 -29.91 13.31 13.55
N SER A 348 -30.47 13.98 14.56
CA SER A 348 -31.84 14.49 14.49
C SER A 348 -32.14 15.62 15.50
N SER A 349 -33.25 16.33 15.29
CA SER A 349 -33.81 17.31 16.24
C SER A 349 -34.73 16.65 17.27
N GLU A 350 -35.16 17.42 18.27
CA GLU A 350 -36.16 17.00 19.27
C GLU A 350 -37.52 16.57 18.69
N THR A 351 -37.86 17.05 17.48
CA THR A 351 -39.10 16.73 16.75
C THR A 351 -38.93 15.61 15.72
N ALA A 352 -37.69 15.34 15.29
CA ALA A 352 -37.33 14.33 14.30
C ALA A 352 -38.11 14.37 12.96
N ASP A 353 -38.48 15.57 12.53
CA ASP A 353 -39.14 15.82 11.24
C ASP A 353 -38.21 15.44 10.06
N ALA A 354 -38.78 15.08 8.90
CA ALA A 354 -38.02 14.67 7.71
C ALA A 354 -36.96 15.69 7.25
N ASN A 355 -37.22 16.99 7.43
CA ASN A 355 -36.30 18.05 7.02
C ASN A 355 -35.22 18.34 8.07
N ARG A 356 -35.20 17.61 9.20
CA ARG A 356 -34.28 17.85 10.33
C ARG A 356 -33.42 16.64 10.68
N VAL A 357 -33.60 15.53 9.99
CA VAL A 357 -32.81 14.31 10.18
C VAL A 357 -31.54 14.34 9.34
N PHE A 358 -30.46 13.78 9.90
CA PHE A 358 -29.20 13.64 9.22
C PHE A 358 -29.27 12.51 8.18
N CYS A 359 -28.57 12.73 7.09
CA CYS A 359 -28.52 11.82 5.96
C CYS A 359 -27.06 11.65 5.59
N GLY A 360 -26.47 10.48 5.89
CA GLY A 360 -25.03 10.27 5.76
C GLY A 360 -24.47 9.29 6.80
N GLN A 361 -23.18 9.40 7.07
CA GLN A 361 -22.46 8.49 7.97
C GLN A 361 -21.75 9.25 9.08
N MET A 362 -21.65 8.63 10.27
CA MET A 362 -20.82 9.10 11.38
C MET A 362 -19.98 7.94 11.94
N THR A 363 -18.73 8.19 12.33
CA THR A 363 -17.92 7.16 13.00
C THR A 363 -18.21 7.16 14.51
N ALA A 364 -17.27 6.68 15.33
CA ALA A 364 -17.40 6.79 16.78
C ALA A 364 -17.65 8.26 17.19
N VAL A 365 -18.61 8.45 18.08
CA VAL A 365 -18.99 9.77 18.61
C VAL A 365 -18.47 9.88 20.03
N TYR A 366 -17.78 10.97 20.33
CA TYR A 366 -17.19 11.23 21.64
C TYR A 366 -17.72 12.55 22.18
N LEU A 367 -18.09 12.55 23.47
CA LEU A 367 -18.23 13.76 24.25
C LEU A 367 -17.17 13.74 25.35
N PHE A 368 -16.31 14.75 25.38
CA PHE A 368 -15.36 14.97 26.47
C PHE A 368 -15.92 16.00 27.45
N SER A 369 -15.80 15.76 28.75
CA SER A 369 -16.14 16.68 29.84
C SER A 369 -15.10 17.77 30.08
N GLU A 370 -14.27 18.05 29.08
CA GLU A 370 -13.22 19.09 29.10
C GLU A 370 -13.14 19.80 27.73
N ALA A 371 -12.62 21.03 27.76
CA ALA A 371 -12.23 21.74 26.55
C ALA A 371 -10.87 21.28 26.03
N LEU A 372 -10.86 20.48 24.95
CA LEU A 372 -9.62 20.00 24.35
C LEU A 372 -8.84 21.13 23.68
N ASN A 373 -7.51 21.06 23.77
CA ASN A 373 -6.63 22.02 23.12
C ASN A 373 -6.29 21.62 21.67
N ALA A 374 -5.75 22.57 20.89
CA ALA A 374 -5.45 22.36 19.48
C ALA A 374 -4.45 21.21 19.22
N ALA A 375 -3.46 21.02 20.10
CA ALA A 375 -2.47 19.95 19.95
C ALA A 375 -3.09 18.56 20.15
N GLN A 376 -3.98 18.41 21.14
CA GLN A 376 -4.75 17.19 21.36
C GLN A 376 -5.66 16.89 20.16
N ILE A 377 -6.38 17.90 19.66
CA ILE A 377 -7.30 17.75 18.52
C ILE A 377 -6.53 17.35 17.25
N PHE A 378 -5.39 17.97 16.99
CA PHE A 378 -4.53 17.59 15.88
C PHE A 378 -3.99 16.16 16.04
N ALA A 379 -3.59 15.76 17.25
CA ALA A 379 -3.16 14.38 17.51
C ALA A 379 -4.30 13.37 17.29
N ILE A 380 -5.54 13.71 17.65
CA ILE A 380 -6.73 12.88 17.37
C ILE A 380 -6.96 12.77 15.86
N TYR A 381 -6.77 13.85 15.09
CA TYR A 381 -6.87 13.81 13.63
C TYR A 381 -5.85 12.83 13.01
N GLN A 382 -4.63 12.75 13.55
CA GLN A 382 -3.58 11.82 13.09
C GLN A 382 -3.94 10.34 13.31
N LEU A 383 -4.87 10.02 14.22
CA LEU A 383 -5.39 8.66 14.37
C LEU A 383 -6.30 8.23 13.21
N GLY A 384 -6.77 9.21 12.41
CA GLY A 384 -7.58 8.98 11.23
C GLY A 384 -9.02 8.55 11.52
N LEU A 385 -9.78 8.39 10.44
CA LEU A 385 -11.21 8.08 10.43
C LEU A 385 -11.57 6.71 11.05
N GLY A 386 -10.61 5.77 11.11
CA GLY A 386 -10.84 4.40 11.59
C GLY A 386 -10.70 4.24 13.11
N TYR A 387 -10.33 5.29 13.82
CA TYR A 387 -10.10 5.24 15.26
C TYR A 387 -11.40 5.00 16.04
N LYS A 388 -11.32 4.04 16.97
CA LYS A 388 -12.47 3.48 17.68
C LYS A 388 -12.14 3.08 19.13
N GLY A 389 -11.04 3.59 19.65
CA GLY A 389 -10.53 3.29 21.00
C GLY A 389 -11.04 4.31 22.03
N THR A 390 -10.45 4.26 23.22
CA THR A 390 -10.79 5.16 24.34
C THR A 390 -9.60 5.98 24.83
N PHE A 391 -8.54 6.06 24.01
CA PHE A 391 -7.29 6.77 24.27
C PHE A 391 -6.54 6.25 25.49
N LYS A 392 -6.68 4.95 25.81
CA LYS A 392 -6.09 4.35 27.02
C LYS A 392 -4.77 3.66 26.73
N PHE A 393 -4.66 2.95 25.61
CA PHE A 393 -3.46 2.17 25.27
C PHE A 393 -2.87 2.55 23.92
N LYS A 394 -1.53 2.62 23.85
CA LYS A 394 -0.79 2.87 22.60
C LYS A 394 -1.09 1.83 21.51
N ALA A 395 -1.50 0.62 21.89
CA ALA A 395 -1.86 -0.48 20.99
C ALA A 395 -3.25 -0.33 20.34
N GLU A 396 -4.02 0.71 20.68
CA GLU A 396 -5.34 0.95 20.09
C GLU A 396 -5.27 1.43 18.62
N SER A 397 -4.09 1.78 18.12
CA SER A 397 -3.87 2.19 16.73
C SER A 397 -2.66 1.47 16.13
N ASP A 398 -2.87 0.90 14.94
CA ASP A 398 -1.81 0.29 14.13
C ASP A 398 -1.02 1.33 13.31
N LEU A 399 -1.38 2.62 13.41
CA LEU A 399 -0.72 3.70 12.68
C LEU A 399 0.62 4.08 13.32
N PHE A 400 1.59 4.39 12.46
CA PHE A 400 2.88 4.90 12.91
C PHE A 400 2.77 6.38 13.30
N LEU A 401 2.47 6.63 14.57
CA LEU A 401 2.41 7.98 15.13
C LEU A 401 3.77 8.43 15.68
N ALA A 402 4.08 9.71 15.48
CA ALA A 402 5.21 10.35 16.14
C ALA A 402 5.07 10.31 17.68
N GLU A 403 6.18 10.21 18.41
CA GLU A 403 6.14 9.97 19.87
C GLU A 403 5.43 11.11 20.63
N HIS A 404 5.57 12.35 20.18
CA HIS A 404 4.86 13.48 20.78
C HIS A 404 3.33 13.37 20.63
N HIS A 405 2.82 12.86 19.51
CA HIS A 405 1.38 12.57 19.36
C HIS A 405 0.95 11.45 20.32
N LYS A 406 1.75 10.39 20.47
CA LYS A 406 1.44 9.30 21.40
C LYS A 406 1.34 9.79 22.85
N LEU A 407 2.19 10.72 23.26
CA LEU A 407 2.14 11.33 24.59
C LEU A 407 0.84 12.13 24.78
N LEU A 408 0.43 12.94 23.81
CA LEU A 408 -0.82 13.71 23.88
C LEU A 408 -2.08 12.84 23.88
N LEU A 409 -2.01 11.67 23.23
CA LEU A 409 -3.13 10.75 23.10
C LEU A 409 -3.28 9.82 24.30
N TYR A 410 -2.17 9.28 24.80
CA TYR A 410 -2.17 8.15 25.73
C TYR A 410 -1.54 8.46 27.11
N ASP A 411 -1.48 9.75 27.52
CA ASP A 411 -1.10 10.15 28.89
C ASP A 411 -2.22 9.92 29.92
N GLY A 412 -3.37 9.41 29.49
CA GLY A 412 -4.55 9.14 30.30
C GLY A 412 -5.55 10.30 30.38
N LYS A 413 -5.16 11.54 30.05
CA LYS A 413 -6.06 12.72 30.19
C LYS A 413 -7.26 12.64 29.27
N LEU A 414 -7.05 12.32 28.00
CA LEU A 414 -8.15 12.15 27.04
C LEU A 414 -9.10 11.04 27.48
N SER A 415 -8.56 9.89 27.88
CA SER A 415 -9.34 8.75 28.37
C SER A 415 -10.19 9.13 29.59
N SER A 416 -9.62 9.83 30.58
CA SER A 416 -10.34 10.25 31.78
C SER A 416 -11.38 11.35 31.51
N ALA A 417 -11.20 12.12 30.44
CA ALA A 417 -12.11 13.20 30.07
C ALA A 417 -13.33 12.71 29.26
N ILE A 418 -13.41 11.44 28.84
CA ILE A 418 -14.58 10.93 28.10
C ILE A 418 -15.80 10.91 29.04
N ALA A 419 -16.82 11.69 28.71
CA ALA A 419 -18.11 11.70 29.39
C ALA A 419 -19.05 10.61 28.85
N PHE A 420 -19.06 10.42 27.53
CA PHE A 420 -19.61 9.22 26.89
C PHE A 420 -18.97 9.00 25.52
N THR A 421 -19.01 7.76 25.05
CA THR A 421 -18.71 7.43 23.66
C THR A 421 -19.62 6.32 23.14
N TYR A 422 -20.11 6.52 21.91
CA TYR A 422 -20.87 5.52 21.17
C TYR A 422 -20.09 5.08 19.95
N ASN A 423 -19.89 3.77 19.84
CA ASN A 423 -19.07 3.16 18.81
C ASN A 423 -19.93 2.20 17.98
N PRO A 424 -19.88 2.25 16.64
CA PRO A 424 -20.66 1.32 15.80
C PRO A 424 -20.33 -0.16 16.05
N ARG A 425 -19.12 -0.49 16.54
CA ARG A 425 -18.77 -1.86 16.95
C ARG A 425 -19.34 -2.29 18.30
N ALA A 426 -19.80 -1.35 19.11
CA ALA A 426 -20.40 -1.61 20.42
C ALA A 426 -21.92 -1.48 20.31
N THR A 427 -22.52 -2.34 19.50
CA THR A 427 -23.98 -2.36 19.29
C THR A 427 -24.55 -3.75 19.53
N ASP A 428 -25.79 -3.80 20.02
CA ASP A 428 -26.59 -5.01 20.15
C ASP A 428 -27.98 -4.74 19.57
N ALA A 429 -28.24 -5.28 18.37
CA ALA A 429 -29.40 -4.97 17.55
C ALA A 429 -29.58 -3.44 17.36
N GLN A 430 -30.58 -2.84 18.01
CA GLN A 430 -30.85 -1.40 17.95
C GLN A 430 -30.15 -0.62 19.07
N LEU A 431 -29.57 -1.29 20.06
CA LEU A 431 -28.93 -0.65 21.20
C LEU A 431 -27.48 -0.26 20.85
N CYS A 432 -27.12 0.99 21.11
CA CYS A 432 -25.76 1.49 21.10
C CYS A 432 -25.21 1.48 22.53
N LEU A 433 -24.26 0.58 22.78
CA LEU A 433 -23.62 0.44 24.08
C LEU A 433 -22.66 1.61 24.31
N GLU A 434 -22.79 2.20 25.49
CA GLU A 434 -21.90 3.27 25.95
C GLU A 434 -20.57 2.63 26.34
N SER A 435 -19.46 3.15 25.78
CA SER A 435 -18.15 2.50 25.83
C SER A 435 -17.08 3.32 26.55
N SER A 436 -17.47 4.27 27.41
CA SER A 436 -16.52 5.06 28.21
C SER A 436 -15.74 4.16 29.20
N PRO A 437 -14.51 4.56 29.58
CA PRO A 437 -13.74 3.84 30.59
C PRO A 437 -14.53 3.69 31.90
N LYS A 438 -14.56 2.48 32.47
CA LYS A 438 -15.35 2.15 33.68
C LYS A 438 -15.05 3.02 34.91
N ASP A 439 -13.85 3.59 34.96
CA ASP A 439 -13.39 4.45 36.06
C ASP A 439 -13.99 5.87 35.95
N ASN A 440 -14.56 6.24 34.81
CA ASN A 440 -15.18 7.54 34.60
C ASN A 440 -16.60 7.56 35.19
N PRO A 441 -17.01 8.63 35.89
CA PRO A 441 -18.34 8.73 36.45
C PRO A 441 -19.39 8.88 35.35
N SER A 442 -20.48 8.10 35.42
CA SER A 442 -21.59 8.24 34.48
C SER A 442 -22.33 9.56 34.66
N ILE A 443 -22.66 10.21 33.55
CA ILE A 443 -23.46 11.45 33.52
C ILE A 443 -24.96 11.19 33.32
N PHE A 444 -25.37 9.94 33.10
CA PHE A 444 -26.74 9.57 32.78
C PHE A 444 -27.56 9.29 34.05
N VAL A 445 -28.88 9.53 33.96
CA VAL A 445 -29.81 9.27 35.09
C VAL A 445 -30.02 7.76 35.32
N HIS A 446 -30.05 6.98 34.22
CA HIS A 446 -30.33 5.55 34.22
C HIS A 446 -29.33 4.82 33.32
N SER A 447 -29.75 3.72 32.68
CA SER A 447 -28.93 3.00 31.70
C SER A 447 -28.31 3.98 30.69
N PRO A 448 -26.98 3.91 30.47
CA PRO A 448 -26.28 4.88 29.63
C PRO A 448 -26.35 4.52 28.14
N HIS A 449 -27.05 3.46 27.75
CA HIS A 449 -27.09 2.97 26.37
C HIS A 449 -28.08 3.77 25.51
N ALA A 450 -27.67 4.11 24.30
CA ALA A 450 -28.49 4.83 23.33
C ALA A 450 -29.26 3.87 22.40
N LEU A 451 -30.28 4.37 21.71
CA LEU A 451 -31.15 3.58 20.85
C LEU A 451 -31.13 4.10 19.41
N MET A 452 -30.81 3.24 18.44
CA MET A 452 -30.93 3.51 17.01
C MET A 452 -32.38 3.38 16.57
N LEU A 453 -32.91 4.43 15.94
CA LEU A 453 -34.31 4.55 15.51
C LEU A 453 -34.40 4.60 13.98
N GLN A 454 -35.52 4.10 13.43
CA GLN A 454 -35.93 4.21 12.01
C GLN A 454 -34.78 3.96 11.00
N ASP A 455 -34.38 2.70 10.86
CA ASP A 455 -33.35 2.22 9.93
C ASP A 455 -31.94 2.80 10.11
N VAL A 456 -31.67 3.55 11.18
CA VAL A 456 -30.28 3.82 11.58
C VAL A 456 -29.62 2.50 11.96
N LYS A 457 -28.47 2.22 11.35
CA LYS A 457 -27.75 0.96 11.53
C LYS A 457 -26.27 1.22 11.76
N ALA A 458 -25.64 0.41 12.59
CA ALA A 458 -24.19 0.28 12.60
C ALA A 458 -23.76 -0.65 11.46
N VAL A 459 -22.91 -0.12 10.58
CA VAL A 459 -22.36 -0.84 9.43
C VAL A 459 -20.91 -1.19 9.72
N LEU A 460 -20.57 -2.45 9.55
CA LEU A 460 -19.20 -2.97 9.70
C LEU A 460 -18.69 -3.37 8.32
N THR A 461 -17.52 -2.85 7.97
CA THR A 461 -16.80 -3.24 6.75
C THR A 461 -15.46 -3.86 7.12
N HIS A 462 -15.09 -4.91 6.43
CA HIS A 462 -13.85 -5.63 6.59
C HIS A 462 -12.84 -5.12 5.57
N SER A 463 -11.68 -4.71 6.06
CA SER A 463 -10.52 -4.47 5.20
C SER A 463 -9.94 -5.81 4.73
N ILE A 464 -9.25 -5.82 3.58
CA ILE A 464 -8.58 -7.02 3.09
C ILE A 464 -7.54 -7.54 4.08
N GLN A 465 -6.88 -6.66 4.84
CA GLN A 465 -5.92 -7.07 5.86
C GLN A 465 -6.59 -7.90 6.97
N SER A 466 -7.77 -7.47 7.43
CA SER A 466 -8.55 -8.21 8.44
C SER A 466 -9.08 -9.54 7.89
N ALA A 467 -9.59 -9.53 6.65
CA ALA A 467 -10.06 -10.74 6.00
C ALA A 467 -8.91 -11.75 5.75
N MET A 468 -7.76 -11.27 5.26
CA MET A 468 -6.54 -12.05 5.05
C MET A 468 -6.04 -12.67 6.35
N HIS A 469 -5.95 -11.88 7.43
CA HIS A 469 -5.55 -12.37 8.75
C HIS A 469 -6.41 -13.57 9.19
N SER A 470 -7.72 -13.51 8.92
CA SER A 470 -8.69 -14.54 9.30
C SER A 470 -8.57 -15.85 8.48
N ILE A 471 -7.93 -15.82 7.32
CA ILE A 471 -7.79 -17.00 6.44
C ILE A 471 -6.38 -17.62 6.43
N GLY A 472 -5.47 -17.11 7.25
CA GLY A 472 -4.08 -17.60 7.33
C GLY A 472 -3.00 -16.56 7.00
N GLY A 473 -3.39 -15.30 6.78
CA GLY A 473 -2.46 -14.19 6.58
C GLY A 473 -1.85 -14.13 5.19
N VAL A 474 -0.72 -13.42 5.07
CA VAL A 474 -0.01 -13.21 3.78
C VAL A 474 0.38 -14.51 3.06
N GLN A 475 0.51 -15.62 3.80
CA GLN A 475 0.91 -16.93 3.28
C GLN A 475 -0.04 -17.47 2.20
N VAL A 476 -1.31 -17.06 2.24
CA VAL A 476 -2.32 -17.44 1.23
C VAL A 476 -1.92 -16.99 -0.18
N LEU A 477 -1.03 -16.00 -0.30
CA LEU A 477 -0.54 -15.51 -1.59
C LEU A 477 0.60 -16.35 -2.17
N PHE A 478 1.35 -17.10 -1.36
CA PHE A 478 2.55 -17.82 -1.83
C PHE A 478 2.25 -18.89 -2.86
N PRO A 479 1.14 -19.66 -2.79
CA PRO A 479 0.77 -20.58 -3.86
C PRO A 479 0.59 -19.90 -5.23
N LEU A 480 0.27 -18.60 -5.29
CA LEU A 480 0.16 -17.88 -6.56
C LEU A 480 1.54 -17.65 -7.21
N PHE A 481 2.61 -17.51 -6.41
CA PHE A 481 3.98 -17.45 -6.94
C PHE A 481 4.45 -18.79 -7.51
N ALA A 482 3.94 -19.90 -6.99
CA ALA A 482 4.25 -21.24 -7.52
C ALA A 482 3.57 -21.52 -8.89
N GLN A 483 2.61 -20.69 -9.29
CA GLN A 483 1.82 -20.84 -10.51
C GLN A 483 2.21 -19.83 -11.61
N LEU A 484 3.28 -19.06 -11.43
CA LEU A 484 3.67 -18.00 -12.37
C LEU A 484 3.87 -18.50 -13.81
N ASP A 485 4.32 -19.73 -13.99
CA ASP A 485 4.54 -20.33 -15.32
C ASP A 485 3.28 -20.94 -15.95
N TYR A 486 2.13 -20.82 -15.29
CA TYR A 486 0.89 -21.35 -15.84
C TYR A 486 0.45 -20.51 -17.03
N ARG A 487 -0.08 -21.17 -18.05
CA ARG A 487 -0.59 -20.52 -19.27
C ARG A 487 -1.96 -19.92 -19.01
N GLN A 488 -2.28 -18.83 -19.72
CA GLN A 488 -3.61 -18.23 -19.61
C GLN A 488 -4.68 -19.13 -20.24
N TYR A 489 -5.92 -19.00 -19.78
CA TYR A 489 -7.04 -19.75 -20.34
C TYR A 489 -7.20 -19.45 -21.84
N LEU A 490 -7.26 -20.50 -22.68
CA LEU A 490 -7.35 -20.43 -24.15
C LEU A 490 -6.17 -19.71 -24.84
N SER A 491 -5.06 -19.49 -24.14
CA SER A 491 -3.84 -18.90 -24.71
C SER A 491 -2.62 -19.73 -24.31
N ASP A 492 -1.67 -19.87 -25.23
CA ASP A 492 -0.38 -20.51 -24.92
C ASP A 492 0.62 -19.56 -24.25
N GLU A 493 0.23 -18.30 -24.04
CA GLU A 493 1.08 -17.28 -23.44
C GLU A 493 1.08 -17.33 -21.91
N VAL A 494 2.24 -17.00 -21.35
CA VAL A 494 2.45 -16.80 -19.91
C VAL A 494 2.42 -15.30 -19.62
N ASP A 495 1.57 -14.88 -18.67
CA ASP A 495 1.48 -13.48 -18.27
C ASP A 495 2.61 -13.12 -17.28
N LEU A 496 3.60 -12.39 -17.78
CA LEU A 496 4.77 -11.95 -17.01
C LEU A 496 4.46 -10.83 -16.00
N THR A 497 3.26 -10.24 -16.05
CA THR A 497 2.84 -9.13 -15.16
C THR A 497 2.27 -9.60 -13.82
N ILE A 498 1.99 -10.90 -13.68
CA ILE A 498 1.44 -11.48 -12.44
C ILE A 498 2.42 -11.29 -11.28
N CYS A 499 3.72 -11.55 -11.50
CA CYS A 499 4.74 -11.43 -10.46
C CYS A 499 4.82 -10.02 -9.87
N SER A 500 4.84 -8.99 -10.73
CA SER A 500 4.85 -7.59 -10.26
C SER A 500 3.56 -7.20 -9.57
N THR A 501 2.41 -7.70 -10.04
CA THR A 501 1.10 -7.48 -9.40
C THR A 501 1.06 -8.06 -7.99
N LEU A 502 1.52 -9.31 -7.80
CA LEU A 502 1.57 -9.95 -6.49
C LEU A 502 2.55 -9.25 -5.53
N LEU A 503 3.74 -8.87 -6.02
CA LEU A 503 4.72 -8.14 -5.20
C LEU A 503 4.22 -6.75 -4.80
N ALA A 504 3.60 -6.02 -5.72
CA ALA A 504 2.99 -4.73 -5.43
C ALA A 504 1.87 -4.87 -4.38
N PHE A 505 1.03 -5.90 -4.52
CA PHE A 505 -0.02 -6.18 -3.54
C PHE A 505 0.54 -6.51 -2.15
N ILE A 506 1.59 -7.35 -2.06
CA ILE A 506 2.29 -7.61 -0.79
C ILE A 506 2.82 -6.30 -0.21
N MET A 507 3.41 -5.42 -1.03
CA MET A 507 3.93 -4.14 -0.56
C MET A 507 2.85 -3.29 0.09
N GLU A 508 1.69 -3.18 -0.54
CA GLU A 508 0.55 -2.43 -0.02
C GLU A 508 -0.09 -3.07 1.23
N LEU A 509 -0.11 -4.39 1.32
CA LEU A 509 -0.53 -5.09 2.54
C LEU A 509 0.41 -4.78 3.73
N LEU A 510 1.72 -4.81 3.48
CA LEU A 510 2.72 -4.50 4.52
C LEU A 510 2.68 -3.02 4.92
N LYS A 511 2.47 -2.10 3.98
CA LYS A 511 2.37 -0.65 4.25
C LYS A 511 1.29 -0.31 5.28
N ASN A 512 0.17 -1.03 5.22
CA ASN A 512 -1.04 -0.70 5.95
C ASN A 512 -1.29 -1.60 7.16
N SER A 513 -0.40 -2.54 7.49
CA SER A 513 -0.60 -3.46 8.62
C SER A 513 0.70 -3.99 9.22
N ILE A 514 0.95 -3.67 10.49
CA ILE A 514 2.05 -4.23 11.28
C ILE A 514 1.87 -5.74 11.46
N ALA A 515 0.65 -6.21 11.70
CA ALA A 515 0.35 -7.64 11.81
C ALA A 515 0.74 -8.41 10.54
N MET A 516 0.54 -7.83 9.35
CA MET A 516 1.00 -8.45 8.10
C MET A 516 2.54 -8.46 7.98
N GLN A 517 3.23 -7.43 8.47
CA GLN A 517 4.70 -7.41 8.54
C GLN A 517 5.24 -8.52 9.45
N GLU A 518 4.66 -8.67 10.63
CA GLU A 518 5.03 -9.72 11.58
C GLU A 518 4.76 -11.12 11.01
N GLN A 519 3.62 -11.32 10.34
CA GLN A 519 3.31 -12.58 9.67
C GLN A 519 4.28 -12.90 8.53
N MET A 520 4.60 -11.91 7.68
CA MET A 520 5.58 -12.04 6.60
C MET A 520 6.96 -12.44 7.14
N LEU A 521 7.33 -11.92 8.30
CA LEU A 521 8.58 -12.29 8.98
C LEU A 521 8.51 -13.71 9.55
N ALA A 522 7.45 -14.03 10.29
CA ALA A 522 7.25 -15.33 10.93
C ALA A 522 7.23 -16.49 9.93
N CYS A 523 6.63 -16.28 8.75
CA CYS A 523 6.57 -17.28 7.69
C CYS A 523 7.78 -17.27 6.74
N LYS A 524 8.80 -16.44 7.01
CA LYS A 524 9.96 -16.23 6.13
C LYS A 524 9.53 -15.91 4.68
N GLY A 525 8.56 -15.04 4.49
CA GLY A 525 7.90 -14.87 3.19
C GLY A 525 8.83 -14.53 2.02
N PHE A 526 9.84 -13.67 2.22
CA PHE A 526 10.81 -13.36 1.15
C PHE A 526 11.69 -14.57 0.76
N LEU A 527 11.92 -15.52 1.66
CA LEU A 527 12.57 -16.79 1.32
C LEU A 527 11.66 -17.64 0.41
N VAL A 528 10.38 -17.75 0.75
CA VAL A 528 9.40 -18.52 -0.04
C VAL A 528 9.22 -17.90 -1.43
N ILE A 529 9.10 -16.57 -1.50
CA ILE A 529 9.02 -15.83 -2.77
C ILE A 529 10.31 -16.03 -3.57
N GLY A 530 11.48 -15.83 -2.96
CA GLY A 530 12.78 -16.01 -3.63
C GLY A 530 12.94 -17.42 -4.19
N TYR A 531 12.58 -18.45 -3.42
CA TYR A 531 12.59 -19.84 -3.87
C TYR A 531 11.60 -20.09 -5.02
N SER A 532 10.38 -19.54 -4.94
CA SER A 532 9.39 -19.68 -6.01
C SER A 532 9.88 -19.05 -7.30
N LEU A 533 10.44 -17.83 -7.24
CA LEU A 533 11.03 -17.16 -8.40
C LEU A 533 12.27 -17.89 -8.94
N GLU A 534 13.04 -18.59 -8.10
CA GLU A 534 14.14 -19.45 -8.53
C GLU A 534 13.64 -20.67 -9.32
N LYS A 535 12.46 -21.20 -8.97
CA LYS A 535 11.83 -22.32 -9.69
C LYS A 535 11.07 -21.89 -10.95
N SER A 536 10.54 -20.68 -10.98
CA SER A 536 9.78 -20.17 -12.13
C SER A 536 10.68 -19.69 -13.28
N SER A 537 10.08 -19.48 -14.46
CA SER A 537 10.75 -18.83 -15.59
C SER A 537 11.32 -17.47 -15.21
N LYS A 538 12.55 -17.21 -15.67
CA LYS A 538 13.29 -15.99 -15.34
C LYS A 538 12.80 -14.77 -16.14
N SER A 539 11.90 -14.99 -17.11
CA SER A 539 11.15 -13.94 -17.79
C SER A 539 10.24 -13.15 -16.84
N HIS A 540 9.80 -13.74 -15.73
CA HIS A 540 9.01 -13.06 -14.69
C HIS A 540 9.81 -12.01 -13.92
N VAL A 541 11.13 -12.15 -13.85
CA VAL A 541 12.02 -11.23 -13.12
C VAL A 541 12.38 -10.06 -14.04
N SER A 542 11.39 -9.19 -14.24
CA SER A 542 11.47 -8.01 -15.11
C SER A 542 12.08 -6.79 -14.40
N LYS A 543 12.32 -5.71 -15.17
CA LYS A 543 12.72 -4.41 -14.62
C LYS A 543 11.75 -3.90 -13.55
N THR A 544 10.45 -4.09 -13.77
CA THR A 544 9.40 -3.69 -12.82
C THR A 544 9.47 -4.47 -11.51
N VAL A 545 9.78 -5.78 -11.57
CA VAL A 545 9.98 -6.60 -10.37
C VAL A 545 11.20 -6.11 -9.59
N LEU A 546 12.31 -5.81 -10.27
CA LEU A 546 13.48 -5.20 -9.63
C LEU A 546 13.12 -3.86 -8.97
N GLU A 547 12.45 -2.96 -9.68
CA GLU A 547 12.02 -1.66 -9.15
C GLU A 547 11.15 -1.80 -7.90
N LEU A 548 10.23 -2.78 -7.87
CA LEU A 548 9.45 -3.11 -6.67
C LEU A 548 10.33 -3.61 -5.53
N CYS A 549 11.29 -4.50 -5.78
CA CYS A 549 12.23 -4.96 -4.75
C CYS A 549 13.08 -3.81 -4.17
N LEU A 550 13.49 -2.85 -5.01
CA LEU A 550 14.22 -1.64 -4.56
C LEU A 550 13.30 -0.68 -3.80
N ALA A 551 12.01 -0.59 -4.18
CA ALA A 551 11.03 0.18 -3.43
C ALA A 551 10.75 -0.46 -2.06
N PHE A 552 10.67 -1.79 -1.99
CA PHE A 552 10.60 -2.54 -0.73
C PHE A 552 11.81 -2.25 0.16
N SER A 553 13.03 -2.24 -0.39
CA SER A 553 14.22 -2.00 0.43
C SER A 553 14.21 -0.62 1.08
N LYS A 554 13.88 0.42 0.28
CA LYS A 554 13.74 1.82 0.75
C LYS A 554 12.60 1.97 1.76
N TYR A 555 11.47 1.29 1.55
CA TYR A 555 10.35 1.32 2.48
C TYR A 555 10.72 0.66 3.82
N LEU A 556 11.22 -0.58 3.79
CA LEU A 556 11.57 -1.34 4.99
C LEU A 556 12.70 -0.69 5.78
N SER A 557 13.64 0.01 5.12
CA SER A 557 14.72 0.72 5.81
C SER A 557 14.23 1.92 6.63
N ASN A 558 13.05 2.45 6.33
CA ASN A 558 12.45 3.58 7.04
C ASN A 558 11.51 3.14 8.16
N LEU A 559 11.27 1.84 8.32
CA LEU A 559 10.44 1.28 9.39
C LEU A 559 11.28 0.96 10.63
N GLN A 560 10.77 1.29 11.82
CA GLN A 560 11.43 0.96 13.10
C GLN A 560 11.71 -0.55 13.25
N ASN A 561 10.75 -1.40 12.83
CA ASN A 561 10.86 -2.86 12.93
C ASN A 561 11.10 -3.54 11.56
N GLY A 562 11.46 -2.78 10.52
CA GLY A 562 11.61 -3.31 9.15
C GLY A 562 12.91 -4.07 8.90
N MET A 563 13.91 -3.94 9.78
CA MET A 563 15.26 -4.48 9.59
C MET A 563 15.32 -6.00 9.35
N PRO A 564 14.60 -6.86 10.09
CA PRO A 564 14.62 -8.30 9.82
C PRO A 564 14.03 -8.67 8.45
N LEU A 565 12.95 -8.00 8.04
CA LEU A 565 12.34 -8.19 6.72
C LEU A 565 13.26 -7.71 5.60
N LEU A 566 13.90 -6.56 5.79
CA LEU A 566 14.87 -6.01 4.85
C LEU A 566 16.05 -6.96 4.65
N LYS A 567 16.53 -7.57 5.74
CA LYS A 567 17.57 -8.59 5.68
C LYS A 567 17.12 -9.81 4.86
N HIS A 568 15.92 -10.34 5.10
CA HIS A 568 15.40 -11.46 4.31
C HIS A 568 15.25 -11.11 2.82
N LEU A 569 14.79 -9.91 2.49
CA LEU A 569 14.72 -9.41 1.11
C LEU A 569 16.11 -9.36 0.46
N CYS A 570 17.12 -8.89 1.20
CA CYS A 570 18.50 -8.86 0.71
C CYS A 570 19.04 -10.27 0.49
N ASP A 571 18.96 -11.13 1.50
CA ASP A 571 19.57 -12.46 1.50
C ASP A 571 18.93 -13.40 0.46
N HIS A 572 17.62 -13.33 0.24
CA HIS A 572 16.89 -14.31 -0.57
C HIS A 572 16.50 -13.81 -1.97
N ILE A 573 16.49 -12.49 -2.20
CA ILE A 573 16.12 -11.89 -3.48
C ILE A 573 17.27 -11.06 -4.04
N LEU A 574 17.63 -9.93 -3.42
CA LEU A 574 18.58 -8.97 -4.04
C LEU A 574 19.99 -9.52 -4.21
N LEU A 575 20.50 -10.32 -3.26
CA LEU A 575 21.85 -10.89 -3.29
C LEU A 575 21.87 -12.34 -3.78
N ASN A 576 20.76 -12.88 -4.28
CA ASN A 576 20.68 -14.26 -4.76
C ASN A 576 21.12 -14.35 -6.24
N PRO A 577 22.34 -14.84 -6.56
CA PRO A 577 22.82 -14.88 -7.93
C PRO A 577 22.06 -15.87 -8.82
N ALA A 578 21.46 -16.93 -8.24
CA ALA A 578 20.68 -17.91 -8.99
C ALA A 578 19.41 -17.31 -9.60
N LEU A 579 18.85 -16.29 -8.93
CA LEU A 579 17.70 -15.54 -9.42
C LEU A 579 18.09 -14.65 -10.61
N TRP A 580 19.21 -13.94 -10.51
CA TRP A 580 19.53 -12.84 -11.42
C TRP A 580 20.31 -13.27 -12.66
N ILE A 581 21.12 -14.32 -12.59
CA ILE A 581 22.06 -14.69 -13.67
C ILE A 581 21.38 -14.88 -15.03
N HIS A 582 20.12 -15.32 -15.04
CA HIS A 582 19.34 -15.60 -16.25
C HIS A 582 18.45 -14.45 -16.73
N THR A 583 18.44 -13.34 -16.01
CA THR A 583 17.65 -12.16 -16.40
C THR A 583 18.38 -11.33 -17.47
N PRO A 584 17.70 -10.46 -18.23
CA PRO A 584 18.37 -9.59 -19.19
C PRO A 584 19.50 -8.77 -18.55
N ALA A 585 20.66 -8.66 -19.19
CA ALA A 585 21.84 -7.99 -18.64
C ALA A 585 21.58 -6.55 -18.15
N LYS A 586 20.68 -5.82 -18.83
CA LYS A 586 20.24 -4.47 -18.42
C LYS A 586 19.59 -4.44 -17.03
N VAL A 587 18.81 -5.47 -16.68
CA VAL A 587 18.19 -5.60 -15.36
C VAL A 587 19.26 -5.86 -14.31
N GLN A 588 20.18 -6.79 -14.59
CA GLN A 588 21.29 -7.11 -13.69
C GLN A 588 22.21 -5.91 -13.45
N LEU A 589 22.53 -5.14 -14.50
CA LEU A 589 23.32 -3.91 -14.39
C LEU A 589 22.64 -2.88 -13.49
N THR A 590 21.32 -2.73 -13.61
CA THR A 590 20.55 -1.82 -12.76
C THR A 590 20.65 -2.22 -11.29
N LEU A 591 20.51 -3.51 -10.99
CA LEU A 591 20.65 -4.05 -9.63
C LEU A 591 22.06 -3.81 -9.07
N TYR A 592 23.10 -4.26 -9.76
CA TYR A 592 24.46 -4.18 -9.22
C TYR A 592 25.00 -2.74 -9.18
N THR A 593 24.52 -1.86 -10.08
CA THR A 593 24.77 -0.42 -9.95
C THR A 593 24.21 0.09 -8.64
N TYR A 594 22.91 -0.16 -8.36
CA TYR A 594 22.27 0.26 -7.12
C TYR A 594 22.97 -0.29 -5.86
N LEU A 595 23.36 -1.58 -5.86
CA LEU A 595 24.10 -2.18 -4.75
C LEU A 595 25.46 -1.50 -4.54
N SER A 596 26.17 -1.17 -5.62
CA SER A 596 27.50 -0.55 -5.53
C SER A 596 27.49 0.94 -5.18
N THR A 597 26.37 1.66 -5.38
CA THR A 597 26.29 3.12 -5.19
C THR A 597 25.32 3.51 -4.06
N GLU A 598 24.01 3.36 -4.27
CA GLU A 598 22.96 3.85 -3.35
C GLU A 598 22.82 2.99 -2.09
N PHE A 599 22.97 1.67 -2.21
CA PHE A 599 22.71 0.73 -1.12
C PHE A 599 23.61 0.97 0.09
N ILE A 600 24.90 1.22 -0.17
CA ILE A 600 25.89 1.50 0.88
C ILE A 600 25.68 2.91 1.46
N GLY A 601 25.25 3.88 0.66
CA GLY A 601 24.98 5.24 1.16
C GLY A 601 23.90 5.31 2.25
N THR A 602 22.99 4.33 2.30
CA THR A 602 21.88 4.33 3.27
C THR A 602 22.23 3.49 4.50
N VAL A 603 22.42 4.14 5.67
CA VAL A 603 22.86 3.50 6.92
C VAL A 603 22.01 2.29 7.32
N ASN A 604 20.69 2.43 7.31
CA ASN A 604 19.78 1.34 7.70
C ASN A 604 19.85 0.16 6.73
N ILE A 605 20.00 0.42 5.43
CA ILE A 605 20.11 -0.66 4.42
C ILE A 605 21.41 -1.43 4.59
N TYR A 606 22.54 -0.75 4.82
CA TYR A 606 23.80 -1.40 5.12
C TYR A 606 23.76 -2.24 6.40
N ASN A 607 23.12 -1.72 7.46
CA ASN A 607 22.99 -2.44 8.72
C ASN A 607 22.15 -3.72 8.59
N ALA A 608 21.38 -3.89 7.51
CA ALA A 608 20.57 -5.08 7.29
C ALA A 608 21.41 -6.28 6.83
N ILE A 609 22.55 -6.03 6.18
CA ILE A 609 23.43 -7.08 5.68
C ILE A 609 24.58 -7.37 6.65
N ARG A 610 25.07 -8.61 6.64
CA ARG A 610 26.30 -8.97 7.35
C ARG A 610 27.48 -8.74 6.42
N ARG A 611 28.18 -7.61 6.57
CA ARG A 611 29.32 -7.20 5.72
C ARG A 611 30.25 -8.34 5.30
N VAL A 612 30.82 -9.09 6.26
CA VAL A 612 31.71 -10.24 5.98
C VAL A 612 31.00 -11.29 5.14
N GLY A 613 29.80 -11.71 5.57
CA GLY A 613 28.99 -12.70 4.84
C GLY A 613 28.65 -12.25 3.41
N THR A 614 28.40 -10.96 3.20
CA THR A 614 28.12 -10.38 1.88
C THR A 614 29.37 -10.40 0.99
N VAL A 615 30.56 -10.07 1.51
CA VAL A 615 31.80 -10.19 0.73
C VAL A 615 32.04 -11.64 0.30
N LEU A 616 31.90 -12.61 1.23
CA LEU A 616 32.01 -14.03 0.91
C LEU A 616 31.00 -14.46 -0.17
N LEU A 617 29.76 -14.00 -0.05
CA LEU A 617 28.70 -14.27 -1.02
C LEU A 617 29.03 -13.72 -2.41
N ILE A 618 29.51 -12.48 -2.51
CA ILE A 618 29.87 -11.88 -3.81
C ILE A 618 31.07 -12.61 -4.42
N MET A 619 32.07 -13.00 -3.62
CA MET A 619 33.20 -13.80 -4.10
C MET A 619 32.72 -15.16 -4.63
N HIS A 620 31.76 -15.81 -3.96
CA HIS A 620 31.09 -17.00 -4.46
C HIS A 620 30.32 -16.72 -5.77
N THR A 621 29.58 -15.61 -5.84
CA THR A 621 28.85 -15.18 -7.05
C THR A 621 29.79 -15.01 -8.25
N LEU A 622 30.93 -14.33 -8.09
CA LEU A 622 31.95 -14.20 -9.14
C LEU A 622 32.53 -15.55 -9.57
N LYS A 623 32.77 -16.44 -8.59
CA LYS A 623 33.40 -17.74 -8.80
C LYS A 623 32.52 -18.72 -9.57
N TYR A 624 31.24 -18.81 -9.19
CA TYR A 624 30.33 -19.84 -9.70
C TYR A 624 29.37 -19.34 -10.77
N TYR A 625 28.94 -18.07 -10.71
CA TYR A 625 27.87 -17.54 -11.57
C TYR A 625 28.34 -16.49 -12.58
N TYR A 626 29.30 -15.63 -12.23
CA TYR A 626 29.74 -14.51 -13.09
C TYR A 626 31.20 -14.65 -13.52
N TRP A 627 31.63 -15.87 -13.85
CA TRP A 627 32.94 -16.11 -14.45
C TRP A 627 32.98 -15.59 -15.89
N ALA A 628 34.11 -15.00 -16.27
CA ALA A 628 34.43 -14.54 -17.62
C ALA A 628 34.91 -15.71 -18.51
N VAL A 629 35.64 -16.67 -17.94
CA VAL A 629 36.04 -17.91 -18.62
C VAL A 629 35.59 -19.10 -17.78
N ASN A 630 35.10 -20.18 -18.40
CA ASN A 630 34.58 -21.33 -17.66
C ASN A 630 35.68 -21.92 -16.76
N PRO A 631 35.46 -22.01 -15.42
CA PRO A 631 36.50 -22.43 -14.51
C PRO A 631 36.64 -23.96 -14.34
N GLN A 632 35.88 -24.76 -15.09
CA GLN A 632 35.89 -26.21 -14.94
C GLN A 632 37.24 -26.83 -15.35
N ASP A 633 37.87 -26.34 -16.42
CA ASP A 633 39.04 -27.00 -17.03
C ASP A 633 40.31 -26.82 -16.21
N ARG A 634 40.66 -25.57 -15.85
CA ARG A 634 41.91 -25.26 -15.14
C ARG A 634 41.73 -25.24 -13.63
N SER A 635 40.54 -24.92 -13.14
CA SER A 635 40.28 -24.76 -11.70
C SER A 635 39.47 -25.91 -11.09
N GLY A 636 38.91 -26.82 -11.90
CA GLY A 636 38.10 -27.93 -11.41
C GLY A 636 36.79 -27.50 -10.75
N ILE A 637 36.37 -26.26 -10.95
CA ILE A 637 35.17 -25.68 -10.32
C ILE A 637 33.99 -25.88 -11.24
N THR A 638 32.96 -26.57 -10.76
CA THR A 638 31.71 -26.71 -11.51
C THR A 638 30.93 -25.39 -11.50
N PRO A 639 30.78 -24.71 -12.64
CA PRO A 639 30.02 -23.47 -12.73
C PRO A 639 28.53 -23.70 -12.46
N LYS A 640 27.84 -22.65 -12.01
CA LYS A 640 26.39 -22.62 -11.76
C LYS A 640 25.70 -21.66 -12.75
N GLY A 641 24.38 -21.78 -12.88
CA GLY A 641 23.56 -20.95 -13.76
C GLY A 641 23.84 -21.24 -15.25
N LEU A 642 23.98 -22.52 -15.60
CA LEU A 642 24.16 -22.99 -16.98
C LEU A 642 22.84 -23.40 -17.66
N ASP A 643 21.77 -23.51 -16.89
CA ASP A 643 20.45 -24.02 -17.23
C ASP A 643 19.56 -23.01 -17.98
N GLY A 644 20.10 -21.84 -18.33
CA GLY A 644 19.37 -20.79 -19.01
C GLY A 644 20.29 -19.78 -19.71
N PRO A 645 19.71 -18.74 -20.33
CA PRO A 645 20.51 -17.70 -21.00
C PRO A 645 21.43 -17.02 -20.00
N ARG A 646 22.67 -16.73 -20.41
CA ARG A 646 23.64 -15.98 -19.61
C ARG A 646 24.03 -14.70 -20.36
N PRO A 647 24.44 -13.63 -19.64
CA PRO A 647 25.01 -12.45 -20.28
C PRO A 647 26.21 -12.81 -21.15
N ASN A 648 26.43 -12.04 -22.22
CA ASN A 648 27.60 -12.23 -23.08
C ASN A 648 28.88 -11.76 -22.38
N GLN A 649 30.05 -12.03 -22.99
CA GLN A 649 31.35 -11.73 -22.38
C GLN A 649 31.51 -10.26 -21.94
N LYS A 650 31.10 -9.32 -22.79
CA LYS A 650 31.22 -7.88 -22.51
C LYS A 650 30.32 -7.47 -21.34
N GLU A 651 29.12 -8.03 -21.29
CA GLU A 651 28.16 -7.80 -20.21
C GLU A 651 28.68 -8.40 -18.90
N ILE A 652 29.21 -9.62 -18.92
CA ILE A 652 29.82 -10.27 -17.75
C ILE A 652 30.95 -9.40 -17.18
N LEU A 653 31.89 -8.92 -18.01
CA LEU A 653 32.96 -8.03 -17.55
C LEU A 653 32.40 -6.76 -16.88
N SER A 654 31.36 -6.16 -17.45
CA SER A 654 30.70 -4.97 -16.87
C SER A 654 30.02 -5.28 -15.53
N LEU A 655 29.31 -6.40 -15.44
CA LEU A 655 28.63 -6.86 -14.23
C LEU A 655 29.64 -7.18 -13.11
N ARG A 656 30.75 -7.84 -13.46
CA ARG A 656 31.86 -8.12 -12.54
C ARG A 656 32.46 -6.84 -11.97
N ALA A 657 32.65 -5.81 -12.80
CA ALA A 657 33.15 -4.52 -12.33
C ALA A 657 32.25 -3.90 -11.25
N PHE A 658 30.92 -3.95 -11.40
CA PHE A 658 29.99 -3.46 -10.38
C PHE A 658 29.98 -4.32 -9.12
N LEU A 659 30.06 -5.65 -9.25
CA LEU A 659 30.18 -6.56 -8.10
C LEU A 659 31.46 -6.32 -7.30
N LEU A 660 32.60 -6.11 -7.98
CA LEU A 660 33.88 -5.80 -7.33
C LEU A 660 33.89 -4.39 -6.74
N MET A 661 33.26 -3.41 -7.40
CA MET A 661 33.02 -2.09 -6.83
C MET A 661 32.19 -2.21 -5.54
N PHE A 662 31.16 -3.05 -5.53
CA PHE A 662 30.36 -3.27 -4.33
C PHE A 662 31.20 -3.85 -3.17
N ILE A 663 32.07 -4.85 -3.44
CA ILE A 663 33.03 -5.34 -2.44
C ILE A 663 33.94 -4.21 -1.95
N LYS A 664 34.52 -3.43 -2.88
CA LYS A 664 35.42 -2.32 -2.54
C LYS A 664 34.75 -1.36 -1.57
N GLN A 665 33.55 -0.91 -1.89
CA GLN A 665 32.78 0.02 -1.05
C GLN A 665 32.41 -0.59 0.32
N LEU A 666 32.11 -1.89 0.39
CA LEU A 666 31.87 -2.57 1.66
C LEU A 666 33.13 -2.63 2.54
N VAL A 667 34.27 -2.96 1.94
CA VAL A 667 35.56 -3.12 2.63
C VAL A 667 36.12 -1.78 3.10
N MET A 668 35.98 -0.74 2.28
CA MET A 668 36.45 0.61 2.57
C MET A 668 35.60 1.34 3.62
N ARG A 669 34.41 0.84 3.91
CA ARG A 669 33.56 1.42 4.95
C ARG A 669 34.15 1.14 6.33
N ASP A 670 34.07 2.09 7.25
CA ASP A 670 34.51 1.96 8.64
C ASP A 670 36.03 1.76 8.83
N SER A 671 36.46 0.83 9.69
CA SER A 671 37.84 0.63 10.16
C SER A 671 38.77 -0.12 9.18
N GLY A 672 38.43 -0.14 7.89
CA GLY A 672 39.16 -0.91 6.87
C GLY A 672 38.79 -2.39 6.81
N VAL A 673 39.63 -3.22 6.18
CA VAL A 673 39.32 -4.62 5.87
C VAL A 673 39.25 -5.50 7.11
N LYS A 674 38.31 -6.46 7.12
CA LYS A 674 38.31 -7.55 8.11
C LYS A 674 39.07 -8.75 7.55
N GLU A 675 39.75 -9.49 8.42
CA GLU A 675 40.60 -10.60 7.99
C GLU A 675 39.87 -11.65 7.14
N ASP A 676 38.65 -12.01 7.50
CA ASP A 676 37.86 -13.00 6.76
C ASP A 676 37.42 -12.49 5.37
N GLU A 677 37.25 -11.18 5.22
CA GLU A 677 36.95 -10.54 3.93
C GLU A 677 38.16 -10.65 2.99
N LEU A 678 39.34 -10.29 3.50
CA LEU A 678 40.58 -10.42 2.75
C LEU A 678 40.88 -11.89 2.44
N GLN A 679 40.66 -12.80 3.39
CA GLN A 679 40.83 -14.24 3.17
C GLN A 679 39.93 -14.74 2.03
N ALA A 680 38.70 -14.27 1.91
CA ALA A 680 37.81 -14.64 0.81
C ALA A 680 38.37 -14.19 -0.56
N ILE A 681 38.90 -12.96 -0.65
CA ILE A 681 39.55 -12.42 -1.86
C ILE A 681 40.80 -13.25 -2.20
N LEU A 682 41.67 -13.51 -1.22
CA LEU A 682 42.88 -14.30 -1.39
C LEU A 682 42.57 -15.75 -1.80
N ASN A 683 41.54 -16.36 -1.22
CA ASN A 683 41.10 -17.71 -1.58
C ASN A 683 40.60 -17.79 -3.02
N TYR A 684 39.87 -16.77 -3.50
CA TYR A 684 39.49 -16.71 -4.90
C TYR A 684 40.72 -16.65 -5.80
N LEU A 685 41.66 -15.74 -5.54
CA LEU A 685 42.90 -15.61 -6.31
C LEU A 685 43.78 -16.87 -6.25
N LEU A 686 43.72 -17.60 -5.15
CA LEU A 686 44.44 -18.86 -4.97
C LEU A 686 43.80 -20.02 -5.73
N THR A 687 42.47 -20.10 -5.78
CA THR A 687 41.73 -21.25 -6.34
C THR A 687 41.29 -21.10 -7.79
N MET A 688 41.20 -19.89 -8.32
CA MET A 688 40.88 -19.63 -9.74
C MET A 688 42.15 -19.65 -10.58
N HIS A 689 42.11 -20.17 -11.79
CA HIS A 689 43.29 -20.33 -12.64
C HIS A 689 43.15 -19.69 -14.03
N GLU A 690 41.97 -19.20 -14.39
CA GLU A 690 41.76 -18.50 -15.65
C GLU A 690 42.14 -17.02 -15.48
N ASP A 691 43.06 -16.54 -16.32
CA ASP A 691 43.67 -15.21 -16.16
C ASP A 691 42.60 -14.09 -16.23
N ASP A 692 41.63 -14.20 -17.13
CA ASP A 692 40.52 -13.22 -17.25
C ASP A 692 39.59 -13.20 -16.02
N ASN A 693 39.47 -14.32 -15.31
CA ASN A 693 38.70 -14.39 -14.05
C ASN A 693 39.47 -13.81 -12.87
N LEU A 694 40.80 -13.73 -12.96
CA LEU A 694 41.70 -13.32 -11.89
C LEU A 694 42.03 -11.82 -11.94
N LEU A 695 42.14 -11.25 -13.14
CA LEU A 695 42.74 -9.93 -13.35
C LEU A 695 42.02 -8.82 -12.59
N ASP A 696 40.69 -8.76 -12.68
CA ASP A 696 39.87 -7.72 -12.04
C ASP A 696 39.84 -7.87 -10.50
N VAL A 697 39.83 -9.09 -9.98
CA VAL A 697 39.93 -9.38 -8.54
C VAL A 697 41.31 -8.99 -8.00
N LEU A 698 42.36 -9.21 -8.78
CA LEU A 698 43.73 -8.82 -8.41
C LEU A 698 43.89 -7.29 -8.44
N GLN A 699 43.28 -6.61 -9.42
CA GLN A 699 43.21 -5.15 -9.46
C GLN A 699 42.45 -4.58 -8.25
N LEU A 700 41.37 -5.24 -7.81
CA LEU A 700 40.68 -4.89 -6.56
C LEU A 700 41.62 -4.99 -5.36
N LEU A 701 42.39 -6.08 -5.23
CA LEU A 701 43.37 -6.25 -4.16
C LEU A 701 44.40 -5.11 -4.16
N VAL A 702 44.98 -4.79 -5.33
CA VAL A 702 45.94 -3.69 -5.49
C VAL A 702 45.31 -2.36 -5.07
N ALA A 703 44.08 -2.06 -5.53
CA ALA A 703 43.37 -0.84 -5.17
C ALA A 703 43.17 -0.73 -3.65
N LEU A 704 42.68 -1.80 -3.00
CA LEU A 704 42.48 -1.83 -1.55
C LEU A 704 43.79 -1.60 -0.79
N MET A 705 44.88 -2.26 -1.20
CA MET A 705 46.20 -2.09 -0.57
C MET A 705 46.76 -0.67 -0.74
N SER A 706 46.46 -0.02 -1.87
CA SER A 706 46.88 1.35 -2.15
C SER A 706 46.10 2.39 -1.34
N GLU A 707 44.79 2.20 -1.18
CA GLU A 707 43.88 3.17 -0.57
C GLU A 707 43.79 3.01 0.96
N HIS A 708 43.95 1.80 1.50
CA HIS A 708 43.85 1.52 2.95
C HIS A 708 45.00 0.63 3.48
N PRO A 709 46.27 1.04 3.34
CA PRO A 709 47.42 0.21 3.72
C PRO A 709 47.44 -0.14 5.22
N THR A 710 46.94 0.72 6.10
CA THR A 710 46.96 0.53 7.56
C THR A 710 46.25 -0.74 8.02
N SER A 711 45.14 -1.11 7.36
CA SER A 711 44.38 -2.33 7.67
C SER A 711 44.75 -3.49 6.75
N MET A 712 45.00 -3.21 5.47
CA MET A 712 45.27 -4.24 4.46
C MET A 712 46.61 -4.94 4.68
N ILE A 713 47.66 -4.21 5.04
CA ILE A 713 49.03 -4.74 5.08
C ILE A 713 49.20 -5.75 6.23
N PRO A 714 48.75 -5.45 7.48
CA PRO A 714 48.80 -6.44 8.56
C PRO A 714 47.94 -7.68 8.27
N ALA A 715 46.72 -7.49 7.76
CA ALA A 715 45.83 -8.59 7.42
C ALA A 715 46.41 -9.48 6.31
N PHE A 716 47.06 -8.88 5.30
CA PHE A 716 47.71 -9.60 4.22
C PHE A 716 48.90 -10.44 4.70
N ASP A 717 49.75 -9.91 5.58
CA ASP A 717 50.87 -10.67 6.19
C ASP A 717 50.33 -11.85 7.01
N GLN A 718 49.37 -11.60 7.90
CA GLN A 718 48.78 -12.62 8.78
C GLN A 718 48.10 -13.75 8.01
N ARG A 719 47.47 -13.45 6.86
CA ARG A 719 46.82 -14.46 6.00
C ARG A 719 47.76 -15.07 4.95
N ASN A 720 49.07 -14.89 5.09
CA ASN A 720 50.09 -15.43 4.19
C ASN A 720 49.87 -15.03 2.72
N GLY A 721 49.45 -13.79 2.47
CA GLY A 721 49.10 -13.29 1.13
C GLY A 721 50.23 -13.43 0.11
N LEU A 722 51.50 -13.45 0.55
CA LEU A 722 52.66 -13.72 -0.32
C LEU A 722 52.56 -15.06 -1.06
N ARG A 723 51.93 -16.09 -0.48
CA ARG A 723 51.71 -17.38 -1.17
C ARG A 723 50.84 -17.21 -2.42
N VAL A 724 49.83 -16.34 -2.34
CA VAL A 724 48.96 -16.01 -3.46
C VAL A 724 49.76 -15.28 -4.55
N ILE A 725 50.60 -14.31 -4.16
CA ILE A 725 51.47 -13.60 -5.10
C ILE A 725 52.36 -14.60 -5.86
N TYR A 726 53.07 -15.49 -5.15
CA TYR A 726 53.94 -16.47 -5.79
C TYR A 726 53.22 -17.39 -6.79
N LYS A 727 52.00 -17.80 -6.46
CA LYS A 727 51.14 -18.56 -7.38
C LYS A 727 50.80 -17.74 -8.63
N LEU A 728 50.45 -16.47 -8.46
CA LEU A 728 50.10 -15.58 -9.57
C LEU A 728 51.31 -15.20 -10.44
N MET A 729 52.50 -15.11 -9.86
CA MET A 729 53.76 -14.87 -10.60
C MET A 729 54.08 -15.98 -11.62
N ALA A 730 53.56 -17.18 -11.42
CA ALA A 730 53.72 -18.29 -12.37
C ALA A 730 52.70 -18.27 -13.52
N SER A 731 51.75 -17.33 -13.56
CA SER A 731 50.77 -17.20 -14.65
C SER A 731 51.46 -16.93 -15.99
N THR A 732 50.89 -17.46 -17.06
CA THR A 732 51.27 -17.17 -18.45
C THR A 732 50.95 -15.72 -18.86
N SER A 733 49.95 -15.10 -18.25
CA SER A 733 49.56 -13.72 -18.51
C SER A 733 50.52 -12.72 -17.85
N GLU A 734 51.18 -11.89 -18.67
CA GLU A 734 52.01 -10.79 -18.18
C GLU A 734 51.21 -9.83 -17.31
N GLY A 735 49.95 -9.54 -17.65
CA GLY A 735 49.09 -8.66 -16.88
C GLY A 735 48.86 -9.14 -15.45
N ILE A 736 48.68 -10.46 -15.25
CA ILE A 736 48.55 -11.06 -13.92
C ILE A 736 49.86 -10.92 -13.13
N ARG A 737 51.01 -11.25 -13.75
CA ARG A 737 52.32 -11.12 -13.11
C ARG A 737 52.60 -9.68 -12.68
N VAL A 738 52.34 -8.72 -13.57
CA VAL A 738 52.51 -7.28 -13.33
C VAL A 738 51.65 -6.79 -12.17
N GLN A 739 50.37 -7.18 -12.12
CA GLN A 739 49.48 -6.78 -11.02
C GLN A 739 49.85 -7.46 -9.69
N ALA A 740 50.31 -8.71 -9.72
CA ALA A 740 50.81 -9.42 -8.54
C ALA A 740 52.07 -8.74 -7.97
N LEU A 741 52.98 -8.28 -8.85
CA LEU A 741 54.12 -7.46 -8.47
C LEU A 741 53.69 -6.14 -7.83
N LYS A 742 52.68 -5.45 -8.39
CA LYS A 742 52.15 -4.20 -7.79
C LYS A 742 51.58 -4.44 -6.39
N ALA A 743 50.82 -5.51 -6.18
CA ALA A 743 50.30 -5.88 -4.85
C ALA A 743 51.46 -6.12 -3.86
N MET A 744 52.50 -6.84 -4.30
CA MET A 744 53.72 -7.03 -3.51
C MET A 744 54.45 -5.71 -3.24
N GLY A 745 54.52 -4.81 -4.21
CA GLY A 745 55.13 -3.49 -4.04
C GLY A 745 54.46 -2.67 -2.95
N TYR A 746 53.12 -2.60 -2.97
CA TYR A 746 52.35 -1.97 -1.88
C TYR A 746 52.56 -2.67 -0.54
N PHE A 747 52.64 -4.01 -0.54
CA PHE A 747 52.97 -4.77 0.66
C PHE A 747 54.30 -4.32 1.27
N LEU A 748 55.36 -4.29 0.47
CA LEU A 748 56.71 -3.97 0.93
C LEU A 748 56.89 -2.52 1.37
N LYS A 749 56.26 -1.59 0.64
CA LYS A 749 56.30 -0.15 0.93
C LYS A 749 55.79 0.20 2.33
N HIS A 750 54.78 -0.52 2.81
CA HIS A 750 54.11 -0.21 4.06
C HIS A 750 54.44 -1.19 5.19
N LEU A 751 55.36 -2.13 4.96
CA LEU A 751 55.77 -3.11 5.95
C LEU A 751 56.78 -2.53 6.94
N ALA A 752 56.67 -2.92 8.22
CA ALA A 752 57.63 -2.48 9.23
C ALA A 752 59.07 -2.94 8.89
N PRO A 753 60.11 -2.11 9.09
CA PRO A 753 61.48 -2.41 8.65
C PRO A 753 62.01 -3.77 9.13
N LYS A 754 61.72 -4.14 10.38
CA LYS A 754 62.13 -5.43 10.96
C LYS A 754 61.48 -6.61 10.23
N ARG A 755 60.16 -6.56 10.04
CA ARG A 755 59.40 -7.60 9.34
C ARG A 755 59.78 -7.69 7.87
N LYS A 756 60.03 -6.53 7.23
CA LYS A 756 60.57 -6.44 5.87
C LYS A 756 61.92 -7.15 5.77
N ALA A 757 62.85 -6.90 6.69
CA ALA A 757 64.12 -7.60 6.73
C ALA A 757 63.95 -9.13 6.90
N GLU A 758 63.06 -9.59 7.78
CA GLU A 758 62.76 -11.02 7.97
C GLU A 758 62.28 -11.69 6.69
N ILE A 759 61.32 -11.08 5.99
CA ILE A 759 60.79 -11.62 4.73
C ILE A 759 61.86 -11.62 3.64
N MET A 760 62.69 -10.57 3.58
CA MET A 760 63.73 -10.41 2.56
C MET A 760 64.94 -11.32 2.76
N LEU A 761 65.36 -11.55 4.01
CA LEU A 761 66.56 -12.31 4.36
C LEU A 761 66.24 -13.77 4.72
N GLY A 762 65.20 -13.98 5.51
CA GLY A 762 64.87 -15.31 6.08
C GLY A 762 64.17 -16.25 5.11
N HIS A 763 63.45 -15.71 4.12
CA HIS A 763 62.68 -16.52 3.16
C HIS A 763 63.16 -16.41 1.71
N GLY A 764 64.26 -15.67 1.43
CA GLY A 764 64.80 -15.56 0.07
C GLY A 764 63.79 -14.97 -0.93
N LEU A 765 63.01 -13.97 -0.53
CA LEU A 765 61.85 -13.50 -1.30
C LEU A 765 62.20 -13.17 -2.77
N PHE A 766 63.30 -12.43 -2.98
CA PHE A 766 63.73 -11.99 -4.31
C PHE A 766 64.31 -13.10 -5.19
N SER A 767 65.03 -14.08 -4.63
CA SER A 767 65.55 -15.21 -5.42
C SER A 767 64.39 -16.08 -5.91
N LEU A 768 63.39 -16.33 -5.06
CA LEU A 768 62.18 -17.04 -5.45
C LEU A 768 61.34 -16.25 -6.46
N LEU A 769 61.36 -14.92 -6.37
CA LEU A 769 60.62 -14.07 -7.30
C LEU A 769 61.28 -14.02 -8.69
N ALA A 770 62.61 -13.95 -8.74
CA ALA A 770 63.39 -14.06 -9.98
C ALA A 770 63.11 -15.40 -10.66
N GLU A 771 63.23 -16.51 -9.92
CA GLU A 771 62.97 -17.87 -10.42
C GLU A 771 61.55 -18.00 -10.97
N ARG A 772 60.55 -17.45 -10.25
CA ARG A 772 59.14 -17.50 -10.67
C ARG A 772 58.84 -16.63 -11.89
N LEU A 773 59.45 -15.46 -12.01
CA LEU A 773 59.32 -14.58 -13.19
C LEU A 773 59.89 -15.25 -14.45
N MET A 774 61.01 -15.95 -14.29
CA MET A 774 61.72 -16.62 -15.38
C MET A 774 61.06 -17.94 -15.82
N LEU A 775 60.00 -18.40 -15.13
CA LEU A 775 59.28 -19.64 -15.51
C LEU A 775 58.68 -19.60 -16.93
N GLN A 776 58.26 -18.41 -17.39
CA GLN A 776 57.52 -18.28 -18.66
C GLN A 776 58.33 -17.57 -19.74
N THR A 777 59.27 -16.70 -19.37
CA THR A 777 60.10 -15.94 -20.30
C THR A 777 61.42 -15.54 -19.64
N ASN A 778 62.51 -15.59 -20.41
CA ASN A 778 63.83 -15.11 -19.98
C ASN A 778 64.05 -13.62 -20.30
N LEU A 779 63.07 -12.96 -20.92
CA LEU A 779 63.11 -11.55 -21.31
C LEU A 779 62.19 -10.72 -20.40
N ILE A 780 62.73 -9.66 -19.81
CA ILE A 780 61.97 -8.67 -19.05
C ILE A 780 61.43 -7.63 -20.01
N THR A 781 60.11 -7.56 -20.14
CA THR A 781 59.41 -6.54 -20.93
C THR A 781 59.51 -5.17 -20.26
N MET A 782 59.30 -4.08 -21.02
CA MET A 782 59.26 -2.73 -20.45
C MET A 782 58.20 -2.59 -19.35
N THR A 783 57.03 -3.20 -19.51
CA THR A 783 55.98 -3.20 -18.49
C THR A 783 56.44 -3.86 -17.18
N THR A 784 57.09 -5.02 -17.27
CA THR A 784 57.61 -5.75 -16.10
C THR A 784 58.76 -4.98 -15.46
N TYR A 785 59.67 -4.43 -16.28
CA TYR A 785 60.77 -3.57 -15.85
C TYR A 785 60.27 -2.38 -15.03
N ASN A 786 59.24 -1.68 -15.54
CA ASN A 786 58.67 -0.52 -14.87
C ASN A 786 58.12 -0.85 -13.49
N VAL A 787 57.38 -1.96 -13.34
CA VAL A 787 56.87 -2.34 -12.01
C VAL A 787 57.99 -2.77 -11.07
N LEU A 788 59.01 -3.47 -11.56
CA LEU A 788 60.20 -3.76 -10.76
C LEU A 788 60.91 -2.47 -10.33
N PHE A 789 60.99 -1.47 -11.22
CA PHE A 789 61.56 -0.17 -10.92
C PHE A 789 60.73 0.59 -9.87
N GLU A 790 59.41 0.61 -10.00
CA GLU A 790 58.48 1.18 -9.00
C GLU A 790 58.69 0.55 -7.60
N ILE A 791 58.92 -0.76 -7.53
CA ILE A 791 59.21 -1.49 -6.28
C ILE A 791 60.61 -1.13 -5.75
N LEU A 792 61.62 -0.99 -6.62
CA LEU A 792 62.99 -0.61 -6.26
C LEU A 792 63.01 0.71 -5.47
N ILE A 793 62.18 1.67 -5.89
CA ILE A 793 62.12 3.03 -5.33
C ILE A 793 60.92 3.27 -4.39
N GLU A 794 60.03 2.28 -4.23
CA GLU A 794 58.78 2.33 -3.45
C GLU A 794 57.77 3.42 -3.89
N GLN A 795 57.79 3.76 -5.17
CA GLN A 795 56.83 4.65 -5.81
C GLN A 795 55.87 3.85 -6.69
N ILE A 796 55.06 3.00 -6.06
CA ILE A 796 54.13 2.12 -6.76
C ILE A 796 52.94 2.93 -7.27
N CYS A 797 52.69 2.83 -8.58
CA CYS A 797 51.51 3.37 -9.25
C CYS A 797 50.44 2.28 -9.37
N THR A 798 49.15 2.61 -9.20
CA THR A 798 48.06 1.64 -9.44
C THR A 798 47.87 1.34 -10.92
N GLN A 799 48.14 2.32 -11.80
CA GLN A 799 48.07 2.15 -13.25
C GLN A 799 49.29 1.38 -13.78
N VAL A 800 49.07 0.58 -14.82
CA VAL A 800 50.15 -0.15 -15.49
C VAL A 800 50.77 0.73 -16.55
N ILE A 801 52.08 0.96 -16.44
CA ILE A 801 52.86 1.77 -17.37
C ILE A 801 53.52 0.84 -18.39
N HIS A 802 53.15 0.97 -19.66
CA HIS A 802 53.70 0.15 -20.76
C HIS A 802 54.86 0.80 -21.50
N LYS A 803 54.99 2.13 -21.41
CA LYS A 803 56.08 2.91 -22.02
C LYS A 803 57.19 3.12 -21.01
N GLN A 804 58.35 3.60 -21.46
CA GLN A 804 59.47 3.90 -20.57
C GLN A 804 59.02 4.85 -19.44
N HIS A 805 59.38 4.51 -18.21
CA HIS A 805 59.18 5.37 -17.05
C HIS A 805 59.95 6.69 -17.21
N PRO A 806 59.40 7.85 -16.78
CA PRO A 806 60.16 9.10 -16.77
C PRO A 806 61.49 8.97 -16.01
N ASP A 807 62.51 9.67 -16.47
CA ASP A 807 63.83 9.64 -15.82
C ASP A 807 63.71 10.11 -14.37
N PRO A 808 64.29 9.37 -13.40
CA PRO A 808 64.22 9.73 -11.99
C PRO A 808 64.98 11.03 -11.72
N ASP A 809 64.36 11.95 -10.98
CA ASP A 809 65.04 13.15 -10.51
C ASP A 809 66.00 12.84 -9.34
N SER A 810 66.76 13.85 -8.90
CA SER A 810 67.74 13.72 -7.82
C SER A 810 67.14 13.40 -6.44
N SER A 811 65.80 13.39 -6.29
CA SER A 811 65.11 13.08 -5.04
C SER A 811 64.79 11.59 -4.86
N VAL A 812 64.87 10.80 -5.94
CA VAL A 812 64.54 9.38 -5.93
C VAL A 812 65.63 8.56 -5.20
N LYS A 813 65.22 7.81 -4.18
CA LYS A 813 66.10 6.92 -3.41
C LYS A 813 65.77 5.45 -3.67
N ILE A 814 66.81 4.63 -3.73
CA ILE A 814 66.66 3.17 -3.81
C ILE A 814 66.29 2.65 -2.42
N GLN A 815 65.10 2.06 -2.30
CA GLN A 815 64.56 1.53 -1.04
C GLN A 815 64.71 0.01 -0.94
N ASN A 816 64.78 -0.68 -2.09
CA ASN A 816 64.88 -2.14 -2.17
C ASN A 816 66.09 -2.60 -3.02
N PRO A 817 67.34 -2.32 -2.59
CA PRO A 817 68.54 -2.51 -3.42
C PRO A 817 68.77 -3.97 -3.86
N ARG A 818 68.20 -4.95 -3.17
CA ARG A 818 68.32 -6.37 -3.57
C ARG A 818 67.54 -6.72 -4.84
N MET A 819 66.63 -5.86 -5.29
CA MET A 819 65.97 -5.99 -6.60
C MET A 819 66.96 -5.94 -7.77
N TYR A 820 68.16 -5.36 -7.58
CA TYR A 820 69.23 -5.40 -8.59
C TYR A 820 69.58 -6.83 -9.03
N LEU A 821 69.46 -7.83 -8.15
CA LEU A 821 69.73 -9.24 -8.44
C LEU A 821 68.71 -9.90 -9.39
N ILE A 822 67.63 -9.19 -9.76
CA ILE A 822 66.66 -9.66 -10.76
C ILE A 822 67.04 -9.13 -12.15
N TYR A 823 67.76 -8.01 -12.21
CA TYR A 823 68.17 -7.35 -13.45
C TYR A 823 69.49 -7.90 -14.02
N PHE A 824 70.28 -8.57 -13.18
CA PHE A 824 71.56 -9.21 -13.49
C PHE A 824 71.46 -10.70 -13.15
#